data_AF-A0A4Z1F1Q0-F1
#
_entry.id   AF-A0A4Z1F1Q0-F1
#
_cell.length_a   1.000
_cell.length_b   1.000
_cell.length_c   1.000
_cell.angle_alpha   90.00
_cell.angle_beta   90.00
_cell.angle_gamma   90.00
#
_symmetry.space_group_name_H-M   'P 1'
#
loop_
_entity.id
_entity.type
_entity.pdbx_description
1 polymer ?
#
loop_
_entity_poly.entity_id
_entity_poly.type
_entity_poly.pdbx_seq_one_letter_code
_entity_poly.pdbx_strand_id
1 'polypeptide(L)'
;MQCSSQNGNAVDTSSQAQPILSSQKERVSGAVDLRNFLESIAHIRSNEEKTTYCFETLEALDVNKDDIFEYMNTVFKILKSNPDWWKDKYTEETLDNQLLYFRLGIEQNIPRIRKRRIERINYIKARWSKYEGVCSWVEDSSQTSNFLFHLARVAKKFPHYPDALHRLNDALIQRLLTSKKGSRNGKRLQGSDCERAINIEEAQRHPKSSYENLQLSRNLSTGLYGDMIEAHYQDESMNISAKILDGTTLLEENGLFSQPDTPHIEGASELFCVQGMNGTESISIDTRLNDSSRELSRYTRFDAEANELSPSIDSDSDESMISNFSDTAHQLLSCQCTVSFRQKIDTLYRTHKWRRMPQNVLNDVMTMLNVTIRNLTRVCSRHQRKIAVLSGLKVKYCKQAELNDRMKALNTARLNGEDAVRALKIGEASGWFSDLHRVQQECDALGHYKFAKQASWPPRTIQERLFDEDFLKRTLLFLLSSDVTREDSWDSEAGIRTWDEKGSVNIPIFKWWWTANDGEVARIVDEDLEMYKHHTRQDFHGNENKGWLPTAFHSIAQQLVSQDPVHYATYTALRPDHWASLLSYPYYAKYSEFDKDHPTTGGFEHIDQNVNKLLKGEFNINAQVQGSVSLDDEAPQNSTKIVPGFHKPGVLANWWAGIPEEHKKSGSVTRIPTISTPRLNWETVPCLHGEARFTMPQIPHGAQPRYPDMPKRRTILPWMSRVAEDHMTLPNTDYGAGTVQDVALARVACMPPKATQSGKPIFNSRIPYRFPGCVRLDSLGALSDALLGLRRWDAPEVVEEQEILFGEDRVRARKFIDEWRENATRAAKKAFEIGKKTEMRIFGSDSYWNDK
;
A
#
# COMPACT_ATOMS: atom_id res chain seq x y z
N MET A 1 -85.33 -37.99 -1.11
CA MET A 1 -85.72 -39.27 -1.74
C MET A 1 -84.47 -39.98 -2.24
N GLN A 2 -84.55 -41.30 -2.40
CA GLN A 2 -83.54 -42.22 -2.98
C GLN A 2 -83.46 -42.03 -4.52
N CYS A 3 -82.47 -42.51 -5.30
CA CYS A 3 -81.20 -43.20 -5.00
C CYS A 3 -80.24 -43.18 -6.24
N SER A 4 -78.93 -43.40 -6.00
CA SER A 4 -77.98 -44.29 -6.75
C SER A 4 -77.76 -44.14 -8.30
N SER A 5 -76.60 -44.46 -8.91
CA SER A 5 -75.33 -45.08 -8.45
C SER A 5 -74.23 -45.12 -9.54
N GLN A 6 -72.95 -45.23 -9.10
CA GLN A 6 -71.81 -45.93 -9.75
C GLN A 6 -71.20 -45.33 -11.06
N ASN A 7 -69.90 -45.50 -11.40
CA ASN A 7 -68.69 -46.10 -10.75
C ASN A 7 -67.53 -45.07 -10.86
N GLY A 8 -66.55 -44.92 -9.96
CA GLY A 8 -65.43 -45.85 -9.64
C GLY A 8 -64.11 -45.26 -10.23
N ASN A 9 -62.88 -45.38 -9.70
CA ASN A 9 -62.26 -46.13 -8.59
C ASN A 9 -61.15 -45.25 -7.94
N ALA A 10 -60.89 -45.26 -6.62
CA ALA A 10 -59.94 -46.10 -5.86
C ALA A 10 -58.46 -46.02 -6.37
N VAL A 11 -57.50 -45.40 -5.64
CA VAL A 11 -56.78 -45.88 -4.41
C VAL A 11 -55.74 -46.97 -4.78
N ASP A 12 -54.46 -46.94 -4.35
CA ASP A 12 -53.93 -46.65 -3.01
C ASP A 12 -52.49 -46.09 -3.00
N THR A 13 -52.06 -45.50 -1.87
CA THR A 13 -50.64 -45.28 -1.52
C THR A 13 -50.39 -45.42 -0.02
N SER A 14 -49.68 -46.47 0.38
CA SER A 14 -49.00 -46.53 1.67
C SER A 14 -47.61 -47.19 1.55
N SER A 15 -46.60 -46.54 2.12
CA SER A 15 -45.33 -47.17 2.50
C SER A 15 -44.62 -46.30 3.54
N GLN A 16 -43.74 -46.92 4.34
CA GLN A 16 -43.11 -46.28 5.50
C GLN A 16 -41.75 -45.68 5.11
N ALA A 17 -41.42 -44.50 5.64
CA ALA A 17 -40.06 -43.96 5.60
C ALA A 17 -39.42 -44.09 7.00
N GLN A 18 -38.31 -44.83 7.10
CA GLN A 18 -37.51 -44.91 8.33
C GLN A 18 -36.61 -43.68 8.51
N PRO A 19 -36.22 -43.34 9.76
CA PRO A 19 -35.32 -42.22 10.02
C PRO A 19 -33.89 -42.53 9.53
N ILE A 20 -33.36 -41.67 8.66
CA ILE A 20 -31.95 -41.73 8.23
C ILE A 20 -31.04 -41.24 9.38
N LEU A 21 -29.98 -41.99 9.67
CA LEU A 21 -29.05 -41.65 10.76
C LEU A 21 -28.24 -40.38 10.48
N SER A 22 -28.04 -39.59 11.53
CA SER A 22 -27.12 -38.45 11.54
C SER A 22 -25.69 -38.88 11.88
N SER A 23 -24.90 -39.25 10.87
CA SER A 23 -23.46 -39.54 11.01
C SER A 23 -22.59 -38.74 10.04
N GLN A 24 -21.39 -38.37 10.50
CA GLN A 24 -20.30 -37.76 9.71
C GLN A 24 -20.59 -36.41 9.04
N LYS A 25 -20.74 -35.34 9.85
CA LYS A 25 -20.12 -34.06 9.49
C LYS A 25 -18.63 -34.13 9.85
N GLU A 26 -17.79 -34.55 8.91
CA GLU A 26 -16.37 -34.26 9.01
C GLU A 26 -16.16 -32.75 8.86
N ARG A 27 -15.31 -32.16 9.71
CA ARG A 27 -14.90 -30.77 9.53
C ARG A 27 -13.80 -30.72 8.48
N VAL A 28 -13.91 -29.77 7.55
CA VAL A 28 -12.83 -29.45 6.61
C VAL A 28 -11.66 -28.83 7.39
N SER A 29 -10.76 -29.69 7.88
CA SER A 29 -9.53 -29.30 8.57
C SER A 29 -8.34 -30.05 7.99
N GLY A 30 -8.03 -29.73 6.74
CA GLY A 30 -6.91 -30.25 5.95
C GLY A 30 -6.69 -29.36 4.74
N ALA A 31 -5.55 -29.50 4.06
CA ALA A 31 -5.27 -28.73 2.85
C ALA A 31 -6.26 -29.13 1.75
N VAL A 32 -7.13 -28.18 1.34
CA VAL A 32 -8.13 -28.46 0.31
C VAL A 32 -7.45 -28.56 -1.05
N ASP A 33 -7.71 -29.66 -1.75
CA ASP A 33 -7.38 -29.88 -3.15
C ASP A 33 -8.58 -29.42 -4.00
N LEU A 34 -8.33 -28.64 -5.05
CA LEU A 34 -9.37 -28.12 -5.92
C LEU A 34 -10.18 -29.25 -6.58
N ARG A 35 -9.53 -30.39 -6.88
CA ARG A 35 -10.18 -31.59 -7.38
C ARG A 35 -11.16 -32.16 -6.36
N ASN A 36 -10.69 -32.40 -5.14
CA ASN A 36 -11.52 -32.99 -4.07
C ASN A 36 -12.70 -32.08 -3.69
N PHE A 37 -12.52 -30.76 -3.78
CA PHE A 37 -13.59 -29.77 -3.60
C PHE A 37 -14.65 -29.82 -4.71
N LEU A 38 -14.24 -29.93 -5.97
CA LEU A 38 -15.15 -30.08 -7.11
C LEU A 38 -15.92 -31.42 -7.03
N GLU A 39 -15.23 -32.51 -6.71
CA GLU A 39 -15.84 -33.83 -6.49
C GLU A 39 -16.82 -33.79 -5.31
N SER A 40 -16.48 -33.10 -4.21
CA SER A 40 -17.38 -32.90 -3.06
C SER A 40 -18.64 -32.10 -3.42
N ILE A 41 -18.50 -30.98 -4.15
CA ILE A 41 -19.64 -30.15 -4.62
C ILE A 41 -20.56 -30.93 -5.55
N ALA A 42 -20.03 -31.83 -6.37
CA ALA A 42 -20.82 -32.68 -7.26
C ALA A 42 -21.71 -33.69 -6.48
N HIS A 43 -21.30 -34.11 -5.28
CA HIS A 43 -22.07 -35.04 -4.45
C HIS A 43 -23.10 -34.37 -3.52
N ILE A 44 -22.92 -33.08 -3.18
CA ILE A 44 -23.91 -32.34 -2.39
C ILE A 44 -25.21 -32.17 -3.19
N ARG A 45 -26.36 -32.44 -2.57
CA ARG A 45 -27.68 -32.34 -3.23
C ARG A 45 -28.39 -31.01 -3.02
N SER A 46 -28.30 -30.40 -1.84
CA SER A 46 -28.95 -29.11 -1.58
C SER A 46 -28.15 -27.93 -2.13
N ASN A 47 -28.84 -27.00 -2.78
CA ASN A 47 -28.31 -25.71 -3.20
C ASN A 47 -27.79 -24.88 -2.01
N GLU A 48 -28.50 -24.91 -0.87
CA GLU A 48 -28.09 -24.27 0.37
C GLU A 48 -26.78 -24.86 0.93
N GLU A 49 -26.64 -26.19 0.88
CA GLU A 49 -25.43 -26.88 1.34
C GLU A 49 -24.23 -26.57 0.45
N LYS A 50 -24.40 -26.46 -0.88
CA LYS A 50 -23.33 -26.06 -1.80
C LYS A 50 -22.82 -24.65 -1.51
N THR A 51 -23.72 -23.69 -1.33
CA THR A 51 -23.35 -22.32 -0.94
C THR A 51 -22.64 -22.29 0.41
N THR A 52 -23.14 -23.04 1.40
CA THR A 52 -22.52 -23.13 2.72
C THR A 52 -21.12 -23.74 2.63
N TYR A 53 -20.95 -24.84 1.90
CA TYR A 53 -19.65 -25.49 1.69
C TYR A 53 -18.65 -24.62 0.92
N CYS A 54 -19.10 -23.80 -0.04
CA CYS A 54 -18.25 -22.81 -0.70
C CYS A 54 -17.73 -21.77 0.29
N PHE A 55 -18.58 -21.22 1.17
CA PHE A 55 -18.15 -20.26 2.19
C PHE A 55 -17.27 -20.89 3.28
N GLU A 56 -17.62 -22.08 3.78
CA GLU A 56 -16.76 -22.84 4.72
C GLU A 56 -15.38 -23.14 4.08
N THR A 57 -15.32 -23.40 2.77
CA THR A 57 -14.05 -23.57 2.04
C THR A 57 -13.26 -22.26 1.93
N LEU A 58 -13.93 -21.13 1.67
CA LEU A 58 -13.28 -19.80 1.63
C LEU A 58 -12.72 -19.39 3.01
N GLU A 59 -13.42 -19.73 4.10
CA GLU A 59 -12.91 -19.56 5.48
C GLU A 59 -11.73 -20.50 5.82
N ALA A 60 -11.65 -21.65 5.17
CA ALA A 60 -10.63 -22.68 5.41
C ALA A 60 -9.38 -22.59 4.50
N LEU A 61 -9.27 -21.59 3.61
CA LEU A 61 -8.14 -21.47 2.69
C LEU A 61 -6.79 -21.29 3.40
N ASP A 62 -5.83 -22.15 3.09
CA ASP A 62 -4.47 -22.04 3.64
C ASP A 62 -3.68 -20.92 2.96
N VAL A 63 -3.64 -19.77 3.62
CA VAL A 63 -2.88 -18.56 3.27
C VAL A 63 -1.35 -18.75 3.13
N ASN A 64 -0.81 -19.95 3.40
CA ASN A 64 0.58 -20.29 3.12
C ASN A 64 0.79 -20.88 1.71
N LYS A 65 -0.26 -21.31 1.00
CA LYS A 65 -0.16 -21.76 -0.40
C LYS A 65 -0.05 -20.59 -1.38
N ASP A 66 0.62 -20.83 -2.51
CA ASP A 66 0.76 -19.84 -3.59
C ASP A 66 -0.41 -19.86 -4.61
N ASP A 67 -1.16 -20.96 -4.69
CA ASP A 67 -2.35 -21.16 -5.55
C ASP A 67 -3.63 -20.46 -5.03
N ILE A 68 -3.60 -19.93 -3.81
CA ILE A 68 -4.80 -19.49 -3.06
C ILE A 68 -5.68 -18.49 -3.83
N PHE A 69 -5.10 -17.61 -4.64
CA PHE A 69 -5.87 -16.66 -5.45
C PHE A 69 -6.57 -17.32 -6.64
N GLU A 70 -5.93 -18.30 -7.30
CA GLU A 70 -6.53 -19.08 -8.37
C GLU A 70 -7.67 -19.97 -7.84
N TYR A 71 -7.43 -20.58 -6.67
CA TYR A 71 -8.45 -21.33 -5.94
C TYR A 71 -9.66 -20.44 -5.57
N MET A 72 -9.41 -19.31 -4.90
CA MET A 72 -10.46 -18.35 -4.49
C MET A 72 -11.27 -17.85 -5.69
N ASN A 73 -10.58 -17.44 -6.77
CA ASN A 73 -11.24 -17.03 -8.01
C ASN A 73 -12.07 -18.15 -8.65
N THR A 74 -11.65 -19.41 -8.50
CA THR A 74 -12.42 -20.58 -8.97
C THR A 74 -13.70 -20.77 -8.14
N VAL A 75 -13.64 -20.67 -6.81
CA VAL A 75 -14.85 -20.69 -5.95
C VAL A 75 -15.79 -19.52 -6.27
N PHE A 76 -15.25 -18.32 -6.47
CA PHE A 76 -16.03 -17.14 -6.84
C PHE A 76 -16.74 -17.32 -8.19
N LYS A 77 -16.03 -17.89 -9.18
CA LYS A 77 -16.58 -18.22 -10.50
C LYS A 77 -17.69 -19.26 -10.39
N ILE A 78 -17.50 -20.31 -9.59
CA ILE A 78 -18.50 -21.35 -9.34
C ILE A 78 -19.77 -20.74 -8.74
N LEU A 79 -19.65 -19.90 -7.69
CA LEU A 79 -20.80 -19.23 -7.09
C LEU A 79 -21.52 -18.30 -8.09
N LYS A 80 -20.79 -17.42 -8.79
CA LYS A 80 -21.38 -16.51 -9.79
C LYS A 80 -22.03 -17.24 -10.97
N SER A 81 -21.49 -18.37 -11.41
CA SER A 81 -22.09 -19.20 -12.47
C SER A 81 -23.27 -20.06 -12.01
N ASN A 82 -23.54 -20.18 -10.72
CA ASN A 82 -24.64 -20.99 -10.17
C ASN A 82 -25.56 -20.14 -9.26
N PRO A 83 -26.31 -19.17 -9.82
CA PRO A 83 -27.15 -18.25 -9.05
C PRO A 83 -28.16 -18.93 -8.12
N ASP A 84 -28.71 -20.06 -8.57
CA ASP A 84 -29.77 -20.79 -7.88
C ASP A 84 -29.29 -21.45 -6.59
N TRP A 85 -27.97 -21.46 -6.32
CA TRP A 85 -27.41 -21.96 -5.05
C TRP A 85 -27.59 -20.96 -3.90
N TRP A 86 -27.68 -19.65 -4.18
CA TRP A 86 -27.57 -18.60 -3.18
C TRP A 86 -28.64 -17.50 -3.23
N LYS A 87 -29.39 -17.37 -4.34
CA LYS A 87 -30.41 -16.30 -4.50
C LYS A 87 -31.49 -16.26 -3.41
N ASP A 88 -31.81 -17.40 -2.81
CA ASP A 88 -32.80 -17.47 -1.70
C ASP A 88 -32.29 -16.83 -0.39
N LYS A 89 -30.99 -16.52 -0.30
CA LYS A 89 -30.33 -15.94 0.88
C LYS A 89 -29.60 -14.61 0.62
N TYR A 90 -29.16 -14.38 -0.62
CA TYR A 90 -28.33 -13.23 -0.98
C TYR A 90 -28.86 -12.58 -2.27
N THR A 91 -28.84 -11.25 -2.31
CA THR A 91 -28.91 -10.52 -3.59
C THR A 91 -27.54 -10.60 -4.25
N GLU A 92 -27.46 -10.31 -5.55
CA GLU A 92 -26.19 -10.28 -6.28
C GLU A 92 -25.21 -9.27 -5.66
N GLU A 93 -25.72 -8.12 -5.21
CA GLU A 93 -24.94 -7.12 -4.46
C GLU A 93 -24.45 -7.64 -3.09
N THR A 94 -25.28 -8.35 -2.31
CA THR A 94 -24.82 -8.86 -1.01
C THR A 94 -23.89 -10.07 -1.15
N LEU A 95 -24.02 -10.87 -2.22
CA LEU A 95 -23.02 -11.87 -2.58
C LEU A 95 -21.67 -11.20 -2.91
N ASP A 96 -21.66 -10.24 -3.82
CA ASP A 96 -20.41 -9.60 -4.27
C ASP A 96 -19.71 -8.85 -3.13
N ASN A 97 -20.47 -8.21 -2.23
CA ASN A 97 -19.90 -7.64 -1.01
C ASN A 97 -19.29 -8.69 -0.06
N GLN A 98 -19.87 -9.89 0.06
CA GLN A 98 -19.27 -10.99 0.83
C GLN A 98 -17.99 -11.51 0.16
N LEU A 99 -18.02 -11.78 -1.15
CA LEU A 99 -16.85 -12.24 -1.91
C LEU A 99 -15.71 -11.20 -1.89
N LEU A 100 -16.05 -9.91 -2.00
CA LEU A 100 -15.10 -8.81 -1.84
C LEU A 100 -14.54 -8.75 -0.41
N TYR A 101 -15.35 -8.96 0.62
CA TYR A 101 -14.87 -9.02 2.01
C TYR A 101 -13.89 -10.18 2.25
N PHE A 102 -14.19 -11.39 1.75
CA PHE A 102 -13.26 -12.52 1.77
C PHE A 102 -11.95 -12.19 1.05
N ARG A 103 -12.05 -11.65 -0.17
CA ARG A 103 -10.91 -11.25 -0.98
C ARG A 103 -10.03 -10.22 -0.26
N LEU A 104 -10.59 -9.13 0.24
CA LEU A 104 -9.85 -8.09 0.96
C LEU A 104 -9.24 -8.64 2.27
N GLY A 105 -9.95 -9.52 2.98
CA GLY A 105 -9.42 -10.19 4.17
C GLY A 105 -8.20 -11.05 3.88
N ILE A 106 -8.17 -11.74 2.73
CA ILE A 106 -7.05 -12.54 2.24
C ILE A 106 -5.93 -11.65 1.72
N GLU A 107 -6.23 -10.66 0.86
CA GLU A 107 -5.25 -9.72 0.28
C GLU A 107 -4.53 -8.86 1.32
N GLN A 108 -5.20 -8.49 2.42
CA GLN A 108 -4.56 -7.76 3.53
C GLN A 108 -3.71 -8.66 4.44
N ASN A 109 -4.08 -9.94 4.62
CA ASN A 109 -3.35 -10.83 5.51
C ASN A 109 -2.18 -11.57 4.83
N ILE A 110 -2.27 -11.95 3.55
CA ILE A 110 -1.20 -12.67 2.85
C ILE A 110 0.14 -11.92 2.89
N PRO A 111 0.25 -10.63 2.52
CA PRO A 111 1.51 -9.89 2.60
C PRO A 111 2.07 -9.85 4.03
N ARG A 112 1.20 -9.70 5.04
CA ARG A 112 1.60 -9.68 6.45
C ARG A 112 2.07 -11.05 6.94
N ILE A 113 1.46 -12.14 6.47
CA ILE A 113 1.81 -13.51 6.84
C ILE A 113 3.05 -13.99 6.10
N ARG A 114 3.18 -13.73 4.79
CA ARG A 114 4.40 -13.97 4.01
C ARG A 114 5.58 -13.17 4.56
N LYS A 115 5.42 -11.87 4.85
CA LYS A 115 6.45 -11.04 5.50
C LYS A 115 6.89 -11.66 6.84
N ARG A 116 5.94 -12.01 7.72
CA ARG A 116 6.25 -12.67 9.00
C ARG A 116 6.89 -14.05 8.84
N ARG A 117 6.56 -14.82 7.81
CA ARG A 117 7.21 -16.10 7.48
C ARG A 117 8.67 -15.86 7.08
N ILE A 118 8.94 -14.91 6.18
CA ILE A 118 10.28 -14.53 5.76
C ILE A 118 11.11 -13.98 6.93
N GLU A 119 10.54 -13.10 7.77
CA GLU A 119 11.20 -12.58 8.98
C GLU A 119 11.63 -13.72 9.94
N ARG A 120 10.76 -14.73 10.14
CA ARG A 120 11.05 -15.90 10.99
C ARG A 120 12.12 -16.81 10.38
N ILE A 121 12.04 -17.08 9.08
CA ILE A 121 13.03 -17.87 8.33
C ILE A 121 14.40 -17.18 8.40
N ASN A 122 14.48 -15.90 8.07
CA ASN A 122 15.71 -15.13 8.11
C ASN A 122 16.29 -15.06 9.53
N TYR A 123 15.45 -14.95 10.56
CA TYR A 123 15.90 -15.02 11.96
C TYR A 123 16.51 -16.38 12.32
N ILE A 124 15.89 -17.49 11.91
CA ILE A 124 16.39 -18.84 12.15
C ILE A 124 17.71 -19.06 11.39
N LYS A 125 17.76 -18.70 10.09
CA LYS A 125 18.98 -18.76 9.27
C LYS A 125 20.10 -17.90 9.86
N ALA A 126 19.83 -16.71 10.37
CA ALA A 126 20.83 -15.86 11.01
C ALA A 126 21.36 -16.43 12.34
N ARG A 127 20.59 -17.27 13.04
CA ARG A 127 21.00 -17.93 14.30
C ARG A 127 21.75 -19.24 14.05
N TRP A 128 21.32 -20.03 13.07
CA TRP A 128 21.84 -21.38 12.80
C TRP A 128 22.57 -21.48 11.45
N SER A 129 23.15 -20.38 10.96
CA SER A 129 23.80 -20.24 9.64
C SER A 129 24.90 -21.25 9.33
N LYS A 130 25.54 -21.83 10.35
CA LYS A 130 26.55 -22.89 10.21
C LYS A 130 25.97 -24.27 9.85
N TYR A 131 24.65 -24.41 9.78
CA TYR A 131 23.93 -25.67 9.61
C TYR A 131 23.00 -25.56 8.40
N GLU A 132 23.56 -25.75 7.21
CA GLU A 132 22.87 -25.54 5.93
C GLU A 132 21.57 -26.35 5.82
N GLY A 133 21.59 -27.63 6.23
CA GLY A 133 20.42 -28.50 6.14
C GLY A 133 19.20 -28.03 6.93
N VAL A 134 19.36 -27.36 8.09
CA VAL A 134 18.23 -26.74 8.81
C VAL A 134 17.82 -25.41 8.18
N CYS A 135 18.76 -24.68 7.55
CA CYS A 135 18.43 -23.47 6.80
C CYS A 135 17.52 -23.78 5.60
N SER A 136 17.89 -24.76 4.77
CA SER A 136 17.09 -25.22 3.63
C SER A 136 15.74 -25.81 4.08
N TRP A 137 15.72 -26.54 5.20
CA TRP A 137 14.50 -27.13 5.74
C TRP A 137 13.47 -26.12 6.28
N VAL A 138 13.89 -24.94 6.76
CA VAL A 138 12.94 -23.88 7.14
C VAL A 138 12.48 -23.02 5.96
N GLU A 139 13.21 -23.03 4.86
CA GLU A 139 12.81 -22.34 3.61
C GLU A 139 11.71 -23.10 2.86
N ASP A 140 11.70 -24.44 2.92
CA ASP A 140 10.64 -25.32 2.43
C ASP A 140 9.23 -24.79 2.74
N SER A 141 8.42 -24.65 1.70
CA SER A 141 7.04 -24.15 1.75
C SER A 141 6.13 -25.02 2.62
N SER A 142 6.49 -26.27 2.91
CA SER A 142 5.73 -27.15 3.82
C SER A 142 5.66 -26.66 5.28
N GLN A 143 6.52 -25.71 5.69
CA GLN A 143 6.59 -25.24 7.08
C GLN A 143 5.60 -24.10 7.38
N THR A 144 4.57 -24.41 8.18
CA THR A 144 3.53 -23.45 8.58
C THR A 144 4.10 -22.24 9.33
N SER A 145 3.53 -21.05 9.09
CA SER A 145 3.97 -19.82 9.74
C SER A 145 3.91 -19.87 11.28
N ASN A 146 3.01 -20.66 11.87
CA ASN A 146 2.94 -20.86 13.34
C ASN A 146 4.04 -21.79 13.85
N PHE A 147 4.38 -22.87 13.15
CA PHE A 147 5.53 -23.70 13.51
C PHE A 147 6.82 -22.87 13.52
N LEU A 148 7.06 -22.10 12.47
CA LEU A 148 8.23 -21.21 12.33
C LEU A 148 8.31 -20.13 13.42
N PHE A 149 7.17 -19.71 14.01
CA PHE A 149 7.17 -18.79 15.16
C PHE A 149 7.79 -19.43 16.41
N HIS A 150 7.36 -20.63 16.76
CA HIS A 150 7.88 -21.33 17.92
C HIS A 150 9.32 -21.81 17.70
N LEU A 151 9.66 -22.25 16.47
CA LEU A 151 11.04 -22.58 16.12
C LEU A 151 11.97 -21.36 16.20
N ALA A 152 11.53 -20.16 15.80
CA ALA A 152 12.31 -18.93 15.98
C ALA A 152 12.48 -18.57 17.47
N ARG A 153 11.52 -18.88 18.35
CA ARG A 153 11.68 -18.74 19.81
C ARG A 153 12.70 -19.75 20.37
N VAL A 154 12.75 -20.98 19.86
CA VAL A 154 13.79 -21.96 20.18
C VAL A 154 15.17 -21.43 19.75
N ALA A 155 15.31 -20.96 18.50
CA ALA A 155 16.56 -20.38 17.98
C ALA A 155 17.01 -19.10 18.73
N LYS A 156 16.07 -18.37 19.34
CA LYS A 156 16.37 -17.23 20.23
C LYS A 156 16.92 -17.66 21.58
N LYS A 157 16.39 -18.73 22.20
CA LYS A 157 16.85 -19.23 23.51
C LYS A 157 18.13 -20.08 23.39
N PHE A 158 18.22 -20.89 22.34
CA PHE A 158 19.31 -21.84 22.09
C PHE A 158 19.98 -21.53 20.74
N PRO A 159 20.91 -20.55 20.70
CA PRO A 159 21.56 -20.14 19.45
C PRO A 159 22.54 -21.19 18.91
N HIS A 160 23.01 -22.13 19.72
CA HIS A 160 23.83 -23.25 19.28
C HIS A 160 22.93 -24.40 18.79
N TYR A 161 22.90 -24.66 17.48
CA TYR A 161 21.92 -25.59 16.90
C TYR A 161 21.93 -27.01 17.49
N PRO A 162 23.09 -27.67 17.77
CA PRO A 162 23.08 -28.98 18.42
C PRO A 162 22.39 -29.02 19.79
N ASP A 163 22.43 -27.91 20.53
CA ASP A 163 21.80 -27.77 21.85
C ASP A 163 20.28 -27.58 21.74
N ALA A 164 19.83 -26.82 20.73
CA ALA A 164 18.43 -26.75 20.33
C ALA A 164 17.90 -28.11 19.82
N LEU A 165 18.69 -28.77 18.97
CA LEU A 165 18.35 -30.04 18.31
C LEU A 165 18.07 -31.15 19.32
N HIS A 166 18.91 -31.29 20.36
CA HIS A 166 18.66 -32.26 21.42
C HIS A 166 17.33 -31.97 22.16
N ARG A 167 17.00 -30.71 22.45
CA ARG A 167 15.73 -30.35 23.13
C ARG A 167 14.50 -30.54 22.24
N LEU A 168 14.61 -30.29 20.94
CA LEU A 168 13.53 -30.55 19.97
C LEU A 168 13.23 -32.05 19.84
N ASN A 169 14.27 -32.88 19.76
CA ASN A 169 14.14 -34.34 19.72
C ASN A 169 13.61 -34.92 21.04
N ASP A 170 14.07 -34.43 22.19
CA ASP A 170 13.57 -34.81 23.51
C ASP A 170 12.09 -34.41 23.67
N ALA A 171 11.73 -33.16 23.34
CA ALA A 171 10.33 -32.70 23.37
C ALA A 171 9.39 -33.56 22.50
N LEU A 172 9.84 -33.93 21.29
CA LEU A 172 9.11 -34.83 20.38
C LEU A 172 8.91 -36.23 21.01
N ILE A 173 9.96 -36.83 21.56
CA ILE A 173 9.87 -38.12 22.27
C ILE A 173 8.90 -38.03 23.44
N GLN A 174 9.03 -37.00 24.28
CA GLN A 174 8.15 -36.80 25.43
C GLN A 174 6.67 -36.64 25.00
N ARG A 175 6.37 -35.93 23.90
CA ARG A 175 5.00 -35.87 23.36
C ARG A 175 4.51 -37.25 22.94
N LEU A 176 5.30 -37.99 22.18
CA LEU A 176 4.92 -39.31 21.67
C LEU A 176 4.67 -40.30 22.81
N LEU A 177 5.58 -40.40 23.78
CA LEU A 177 5.48 -41.28 24.95
C LEU A 177 4.32 -40.93 25.89
N THR A 178 4.05 -39.63 26.12
CA THR A 178 3.00 -39.21 27.07
C THR A 178 1.59 -39.15 26.46
N SER A 179 1.44 -39.29 25.14
CA SER A 179 0.15 -39.13 24.44
C SER A 179 -0.86 -40.26 24.65
N LYS A 180 -1.65 -40.17 25.74
CA LYS A 180 -2.90 -40.93 25.88
C LYS A 180 -3.84 -40.60 24.70
N LYS A 181 -4.54 -41.61 24.17
CA LYS A 181 -5.32 -41.60 22.92
C LYS A 181 -6.00 -40.25 22.61
N GLY A 182 -5.58 -39.56 21.55
CA GLY A 182 -6.23 -38.34 21.06
C GLY A 182 -5.37 -37.52 20.08
N SER A 183 -4.16 -37.12 20.47
CA SER A 183 -3.26 -36.26 19.67
C SER A 183 -2.31 -37.06 18.75
N ARG A 184 -2.82 -38.15 18.15
CA ARG A 184 -2.06 -39.09 17.31
C ARG A 184 -2.46 -38.86 15.85
N ASN A 185 -1.61 -38.96 14.82
CA ASN A 185 -0.41 -39.80 14.68
C ASN A 185 0.87 -39.05 14.27
N GLY A 186 0.91 -37.72 14.33
CA GLY A 186 1.99 -36.92 13.74
C GLY A 186 3.37 -37.13 14.39
N LYS A 187 4.21 -37.99 13.81
CA LYS A 187 5.63 -38.20 14.16
C LYS A 187 6.55 -37.06 13.73
N ARG A 188 6.08 -36.13 12.89
CA ARG A 188 6.78 -34.87 12.59
C ARG A 188 6.76 -33.94 13.81
N LEU A 189 7.81 -33.12 13.96
CA LEU A 189 7.93 -32.07 14.96
C LEU A 189 6.79 -31.02 14.81
N GLN A 190 6.26 -30.53 15.93
CA GLN A 190 5.15 -29.58 15.99
C GLN A 190 5.51 -28.29 16.73
N GLY A 191 4.67 -27.25 16.61
CA GLY A 191 4.86 -26.00 17.35
C GLY A 191 4.83 -26.20 18.86
N SER A 192 3.98 -27.12 19.35
CA SER A 192 3.92 -27.58 20.74
C SER A 192 5.20 -28.26 21.23
N ASP A 193 5.93 -28.95 20.36
CA ASP A 193 7.24 -29.53 20.70
C ASP A 193 8.29 -28.43 20.83
N CYS A 194 8.23 -27.40 19.97
CA CYS A 194 9.09 -26.22 20.09
C CYS A 194 8.82 -25.44 21.39
N GLU A 195 7.55 -25.29 21.79
CA GLU A 195 7.22 -24.68 23.10
C GLU A 195 7.67 -25.52 24.28
N ARG A 196 7.56 -26.85 24.20
CA ARG A 196 8.11 -27.76 25.22
C ARG A 196 9.64 -27.66 25.28
N ALA A 197 10.33 -27.67 24.14
CA ALA A 197 11.79 -27.56 24.05
C ALA A 197 12.34 -26.26 24.66
N ILE A 198 11.61 -25.15 24.60
CA ILE A 198 11.95 -23.89 25.29
C ILE A 198 12.03 -24.07 26.81
N ASN A 199 11.27 -25.01 27.38
CA ASN A 199 11.18 -25.25 28.83
C ASN A 199 12.02 -26.44 29.31
N ILE A 200 12.76 -27.11 28.41
CA ILE A 200 13.73 -28.16 28.78
C ILE A 200 15.04 -27.47 29.18
N GLU A 201 15.42 -27.57 30.46
CA GLU A 201 16.65 -26.95 30.98
C GLU A 201 17.89 -27.70 30.49
N GLU A 202 17.92 -29.03 30.66
CA GLU A 202 18.92 -29.94 30.09
C GLU A 202 18.24 -31.01 29.23
N ALA A 203 18.79 -31.31 28.05
CA ALA A 203 18.17 -32.21 27.09
C ALA A 203 18.50 -33.68 27.38
N GLN A 204 17.47 -34.53 27.56
CA GLN A 204 17.70 -35.96 27.78
C GLN A 204 18.15 -36.65 26.47
N ARG A 205 19.35 -37.22 26.48
CA ARG A 205 19.84 -38.10 25.40
C ARG A 205 19.19 -39.47 25.52
N HIS A 206 18.07 -39.67 24.82
CA HIS A 206 17.40 -40.97 24.69
C HIS A 206 18.28 -41.98 23.93
N PRO A 207 18.27 -43.27 24.28
CA PRO A 207 18.99 -44.32 23.55
C PRO A 207 18.35 -44.57 22.17
N LYS A 208 19.13 -45.12 21.23
CA LYS A 208 18.68 -45.41 19.84
C LYS A 208 17.36 -46.20 19.79
N SER A 209 17.23 -47.19 20.67
CA SER A 209 16.04 -48.02 20.82
C SER A 209 14.76 -47.25 21.16
N SER A 210 14.83 -46.09 21.82
CA SER A 210 13.65 -45.26 22.07
C SER A 210 13.11 -44.62 20.78
N TYR A 211 13.97 -44.28 19.82
CA TYR A 211 13.56 -43.78 18.50
C TYR A 211 13.03 -44.91 17.62
N GLU A 212 13.68 -46.08 17.66
CA GLU A 212 13.29 -47.28 16.91
C GLU A 212 11.93 -47.81 17.36
N ASN A 213 11.68 -47.89 18.67
CA ASN A 213 10.38 -48.26 19.25
C ASN A 213 9.25 -47.26 18.90
N LEU A 214 9.58 -46.00 18.63
CA LEU A 214 8.65 -44.97 18.16
C LEU A 214 8.56 -44.90 16.63
N GLN A 215 9.29 -45.76 15.91
CA GLN A 215 9.40 -45.77 14.45
C GLN A 215 9.76 -44.38 13.89
N LEU A 216 10.81 -43.77 14.45
CA LEU A 216 11.34 -42.48 14.01
C LEU A 216 12.64 -42.64 13.22
N SER A 217 12.72 -41.99 12.05
CA SER A 217 13.99 -41.85 11.31
C SER A 217 14.70 -40.56 11.69
N ARG A 218 16.04 -40.54 11.60
CA ARG A 218 16.83 -39.30 11.70
C ARG A 218 16.99 -38.71 10.30
N ASN A 219 16.46 -37.52 10.07
CA ASN A 219 16.74 -36.75 8.87
C ASN A 219 18.24 -36.37 8.85
N LEU A 220 18.97 -36.71 7.79
CA LEU A 220 20.44 -36.59 7.78
C LEU A 220 20.94 -35.14 7.66
N SER A 221 20.19 -34.24 7.01
CA SER A 221 20.63 -32.84 6.80
C SER A 221 20.35 -31.93 8.00
N THR A 222 19.27 -32.18 8.76
CA THR A 222 18.92 -31.44 9.99
C THR A 222 19.37 -32.15 11.27
N GLY A 223 19.49 -33.48 11.24
CA GLY A 223 19.65 -34.30 12.43
C GLY A 223 18.39 -34.45 13.29
N LEU A 224 17.25 -33.84 12.91
CA LEU A 224 15.96 -33.98 13.59
C LEU A 224 15.38 -35.37 13.36
N TYR A 225 14.65 -35.88 14.35
CA TYR A 225 13.86 -37.10 14.17
C TYR A 225 12.45 -36.78 13.64
N GLY A 226 11.97 -37.66 12.77
CA GLY A 226 10.65 -37.56 12.14
C GLY A 226 10.12 -38.94 11.77
N ASP A 227 9.11 -39.01 10.92
CA ASP A 227 8.55 -40.30 10.47
C ASP A 227 9.58 -41.15 9.71
N MET A 228 9.38 -42.46 9.67
CA MET A 228 10.05 -43.29 8.67
C MET A 228 9.34 -43.10 7.33
N ILE A 229 9.81 -42.14 6.54
CA ILE A 229 9.53 -42.13 5.11
C ILE A 229 10.35 -43.28 4.52
N GLU A 230 9.68 -44.22 3.85
CA GLU A 230 10.38 -45.24 3.05
C GLU A 230 11.15 -44.52 1.94
N ALA A 231 12.48 -44.49 2.07
CA ALA A 231 13.33 -43.80 1.12
C ALA A 231 13.43 -44.60 -0.17
N HIS A 232 12.78 -44.09 -1.23
CA HIS A 232 13.17 -44.47 -2.59
C HIS A 232 14.65 -44.09 -2.79
N TYR A 233 15.50 -45.10 -2.87
CA TYR A 233 16.91 -44.95 -3.20
C TYR A 233 17.05 -44.36 -4.62
N GLN A 234 17.70 -43.20 -4.75
CA GLN A 234 18.70 -42.90 -5.78
C GLN A 234 19.29 -41.49 -5.60
N ASP A 235 20.36 -41.38 -4.82
CA ASP A 235 21.51 -40.49 -5.10
C ASP A 235 22.72 -40.94 -4.25
N GLU A 236 23.84 -41.31 -4.87
CA GLU A 236 25.04 -41.77 -4.17
C GLU A 236 26.08 -40.65 -3.92
N SER A 237 25.81 -39.42 -4.38
CA SER A 237 26.83 -38.37 -4.52
C SER A 237 27.32 -37.69 -3.23
N MET A 238 26.62 -37.82 -2.10
CA MET A 238 26.89 -36.99 -0.89
C MET A 238 27.65 -37.68 0.27
N ASN A 239 28.23 -38.86 0.06
CA ASN A 239 28.74 -39.70 1.17
C ASN A 239 30.12 -39.31 1.77
N ILE A 240 30.60 -38.08 1.53
CA ILE A 240 31.94 -37.62 1.98
C ILE A 240 31.87 -36.81 3.30
N SER A 241 30.79 -36.06 3.55
CA SER A 241 30.71 -35.11 4.68
C SER A 241 30.45 -35.77 6.06
N ALA A 242 30.09 -37.06 6.09
CA ALA A 242 29.61 -37.75 7.30
C ALA A 242 30.68 -37.90 8.41
N LYS A 243 31.98 -37.84 8.10
CA LYS A 243 33.06 -38.15 9.05
C LYS A 243 33.47 -37.03 10.02
N ILE A 244 32.79 -35.88 9.99
CA ILE A 244 33.17 -34.70 10.80
C ILE A 244 32.38 -34.61 12.14
N LEU A 245 31.40 -35.50 12.37
CA LEU A 245 30.41 -35.34 13.47
C LEU A 245 30.47 -36.36 14.63
N ASP A 246 31.27 -37.42 14.56
CA ASP A 246 31.47 -38.35 15.70
C ASP A 246 32.81 -38.09 16.40
N GLY A 247 32.75 -37.36 17.52
CA GLY A 247 33.91 -36.96 18.33
C GLY A 247 34.39 -38.01 19.33
N THR A 248 34.83 -39.18 18.85
CA THR A 248 35.49 -40.27 19.61
C THR A 248 36.43 -41.02 18.66
N THR A 249 37.71 -41.33 18.97
CA THR A 249 38.44 -41.34 20.25
C THR A 249 39.92 -40.92 20.01
N LEU A 250 40.72 -40.75 21.07
CA LEU A 250 42.15 -40.41 21.01
C LEU A 250 43.03 -41.53 21.60
N LEU A 251 44.33 -41.48 21.24
CA LEU A 251 45.50 -42.22 21.76
C LEU A 251 45.83 -43.62 21.20
N GLU A 252 47.15 -43.85 21.12
CA GLU A 252 47.91 -45.10 20.87
C GLU A 252 47.68 -45.78 19.49
N GLU A 253 48.71 -46.23 18.75
CA GLU A 253 50.14 -46.49 19.04
C GLU A 253 51.04 -46.28 17.78
N ASN A 254 52.36 -46.12 17.96
CA ASN A 254 53.53 -46.50 17.09
C ASN A 254 53.46 -46.37 15.54
N GLY A 255 54.48 -45.89 14.79
CA GLY A 255 55.84 -45.44 15.10
C GLY A 255 56.79 -45.55 13.87
N LEU A 256 58.01 -45.01 13.96
CA LEU A 256 59.18 -45.09 13.03
C LEU A 256 59.21 -44.31 11.68
N PHE A 257 60.28 -43.51 11.52
CA PHE A 257 61.28 -43.42 10.40
C PHE A 257 60.82 -43.68 8.93
N SER A 258 61.21 -42.89 7.90
CA SER A 258 62.52 -42.23 7.65
C SER A 258 62.47 -41.00 6.69
N GLN A 259 63.56 -40.22 6.65
CA GLN A 259 64.03 -39.36 5.54
C GLN A 259 64.84 -40.20 4.50
N PRO A 260 65.41 -39.68 3.38
CA PRO A 260 65.54 -38.29 2.87
C PRO A 260 64.89 -38.15 1.44
N ASP A 261 65.11 -37.19 0.52
CA ASP A 261 66.26 -36.37 0.12
C ASP A 261 65.91 -34.98 -0.48
N THR A 262 66.91 -34.10 -0.50
CA THR A 262 67.03 -32.84 -1.29
C THR A 262 68.09 -33.05 -2.40
N PRO A 263 68.30 -32.20 -3.45
CA PRO A 263 68.59 -30.76 -3.30
C PRO A 263 68.37 -29.78 -4.50
N HIS A 264 68.51 -28.46 -4.22
CA HIS A 264 68.90 -27.34 -5.13
C HIS A 264 68.03 -27.08 -6.39
N ILE A 265 68.03 -25.91 -7.07
CA ILE A 265 69.08 -24.92 -7.40
C ILE A 265 68.61 -23.44 -7.26
N GLU A 266 69.62 -22.60 -7.09
CA GLU A 266 69.81 -21.13 -7.15
C GLU A 266 68.92 -20.30 -8.13
N GLY A 267 68.80 -18.96 -8.00
CA GLY A 267 69.47 -18.04 -7.07
C GLY A 267 69.14 -16.53 -7.21
N ALA A 268 70.06 -15.71 -6.68
CA ALA A 268 70.12 -14.24 -6.49
C ALA A 268 69.50 -13.31 -7.59
N SER A 269 69.01 -12.08 -7.35
CA SER A 269 69.26 -10.98 -6.35
C SER A 269 70.35 -9.94 -6.72
N GLU A 270 69.96 -8.65 -6.78
CA GLU A 270 70.67 -7.38 -6.42
C GLU A 270 69.65 -6.21 -6.65
N LEU A 271 69.47 -5.10 -5.88
CA LEU A 271 70.35 -4.14 -5.15
C LEU A 271 71.01 -3.10 -6.10
N PHE A 272 71.19 -1.79 -5.83
CA PHE A 272 70.98 -0.84 -4.69
C PHE A 272 70.35 0.51 -5.25
N CYS A 273 70.19 1.69 -4.60
CA CYS A 273 70.56 2.23 -3.27
C CYS A 273 69.67 3.42 -2.78
N VAL A 274 69.50 3.50 -1.45
CA VAL A 274 69.33 4.64 -0.49
C VAL A 274 69.31 6.12 -0.97
N GLN A 275 68.26 6.87 -0.56
CA GLN A 275 68.27 8.19 0.15
C GLN A 275 66.82 8.71 0.39
N GLY A 276 66.45 9.44 1.47
CA GLY A 276 67.18 9.68 2.73
C GLY A 276 67.06 11.06 3.40
N MET A 277 65.86 11.60 3.73
CA MET A 277 65.71 12.80 4.59
C MET A 277 64.51 12.75 5.54
N ASN A 278 64.65 13.41 6.70
CA ASN A 278 63.60 13.54 7.74
C ASN A 278 62.76 14.83 7.55
N GLY A 279 61.55 14.84 8.09
CA GLY A 279 60.67 16.02 8.08
C GLY A 279 59.45 15.88 9.00
N THR A 280 59.65 15.96 10.32
CA THR A 280 58.57 16.00 11.31
C THR A 280 58.21 17.43 11.68
N GLU A 281 57.02 17.90 11.27
CA GLU A 281 56.40 19.09 11.87
C GLU A 281 54.87 19.04 11.75
N SER A 282 54.15 19.82 12.55
CA SER A 282 52.72 19.62 12.84
C SER A 282 51.91 20.91 12.74
N ILE A 283 50.87 20.92 11.89
CA ILE A 283 49.95 22.05 11.67
C ILE A 283 48.52 21.47 11.65
N SER A 284 47.87 21.40 12.81
CA SER A 284 46.83 22.33 13.30
C SER A 284 45.49 22.25 12.54
N ILE A 285 44.47 21.69 13.20
CA ILE A 285 43.06 21.82 12.83
C ILE A 285 42.50 23.02 13.61
N ASP A 286 41.99 24.04 12.93
CA ASP A 286 41.47 25.26 13.56
C ASP A 286 40.11 25.01 14.24
N THR A 287 39.91 25.60 15.42
CA THR A 287 38.76 25.36 16.30
C THR A 287 37.97 26.64 16.53
N ARG A 288 37.17 27.04 15.52
CA ARG A 288 36.34 28.24 15.57
C ARG A 288 34.91 28.00 15.07
N LEU A 289 34.00 27.78 16.03
CA LEU A 289 32.73 28.49 16.21
C LEU A 289 31.89 27.75 17.26
N ASN A 290 31.91 28.25 18.50
CA ASN A 290 31.22 27.65 19.63
C ASN A 290 30.68 28.74 20.58
N ASP A 291 29.87 29.65 20.03
CA ASP A 291 29.29 30.81 20.74
C ASP A 291 27.88 31.16 20.22
N SER A 292 26.86 30.35 20.57
CA SER A 292 25.45 30.70 20.36
C SER A 292 24.45 29.96 21.26
N SER A 293 24.88 29.48 22.44
CA SER A 293 24.09 28.59 23.31
C SER A 293 24.07 29.02 24.78
N ARG A 294 24.06 30.34 25.05
CA ARG A 294 24.22 30.89 26.42
C ARG A 294 23.19 31.92 26.89
N GLU A 295 22.06 32.08 26.19
CA GLU A 295 20.90 32.85 26.69
C GLU A 295 19.61 32.02 26.64
N LEU A 296 19.32 31.28 27.72
CA LEU A 296 17.98 30.85 28.16
C LEU A 296 18.09 30.09 29.50
N SER A 297 18.52 30.79 30.55
CA SER A 297 18.64 30.22 31.90
C SER A 297 18.39 31.26 32.99
N ARG A 298 17.11 31.60 33.19
CA ARG A 298 16.50 32.35 34.30
C ARG A 298 14.98 32.23 34.15
N TYR A 299 14.26 32.12 35.27
CA TYR A 299 12.85 31.69 35.37
C TYR A 299 12.63 30.22 34.93
N THR A 300 11.90 29.36 35.66
CA THR A 300 11.27 29.47 37.00
C THR A 300 11.81 28.40 37.97
N ARG A 301 11.60 28.60 39.28
CA ARG A 301 12.11 27.72 40.35
C ARG A 301 11.02 27.42 41.38
N PHE A 302 10.04 26.63 40.96
CA PHE A 302 8.95 25.97 41.71
C PHE A 302 8.45 24.85 40.76
N ASP A 303 8.26 23.58 41.13
CA ASP A 303 8.38 22.92 42.44
C ASP A 303 9.32 21.69 42.36
N ALA A 304 9.78 21.20 43.51
CA ALA A 304 10.78 20.13 43.59
C ALA A 304 10.39 19.01 44.57
N GLU A 305 9.23 18.38 44.36
CA GLU A 305 8.74 17.31 45.24
C GLU A 305 7.97 16.20 44.48
N ALA A 306 8.62 15.60 43.47
CA ALA A 306 8.12 14.44 42.73
C ALA A 306 9.26 13.58 42.15
N ASN A 307 10.04 12.92 43.02
CA ASN A 307 10.94 11.85 42.61
C ASN A 307 10.20 10.50 42.58
N GLU A 308 10.77 9.52 41.88
CA GLU A 308 10.23 8.17 41.66
C GLU A 308 8.91 8.09 40.86
N LEU A 309 9.02 8.10 39.52
CA LEU A 309 8.43 7.06 38.65
C LEU A 309 8.88 7.27 37.19
N SER A 310 9.72 6.37 36.66
CA SER A 310 10.12 6.37 35.25
C SER A 310 8.97 5.88 34.36
N PRO A 311 8.59 6.59 33.28
CA PRO A 311 7.55 6.13 32.36
C PRO A 311 8.06 4.95 31.51
N SER A 312 7.47 3.76 31.70
CA SER A 312 7.65 2.62 30.80
C SER A 312 6.98 2.89 29.46
N ILE A 313 7.58 2.37 28.38
CA ILE A 313 6.99 2.42 27.04
C ILE A 313 5.90 1.34 26.96
N ASP A 314 4.68 1.70 27.32
CA ASP A 314 3.51 0.82 27.26
C ASP A 314 3.07 0.60 25.79
N SER A 315 3.64 -0.43 25.16
CA SER A 315 3.07 -0.99 23.93
C SER A 315 1.86 -1.86 24.27
N ASP A 316 0.65 -1.43 23.88
CA ASP A 316 -0.62 -2.09 24.18
C ASP A 316 -0.81 -3.44 23.43
N SER A 317 -0.07 -4.46 23.87
CA SER A 317 -0.21 -5.86 23.43
C SER A 317 -0.65 -6.74 24.60
N ASP A 318 -1.95 -7.01 24.67
CA ASP A 318 -2.67 -7.68 25.78
C ASP A 318 -2.41 -9.20 25.87
N GLU A 319 -1.17 -9.65 25.62
CA GLU A 319 -0.79 -11.07 25.53
C GLU A 319 -0.83 -11.81 26.88
N SER A 320 -0.75 -11.11 28.01
CA SER A 320 -0.80 -11.71 29.37
C SER A 320 -2.17 -12.30 29.74
N MET A 321 -3.22 -12.04 28.94
CA MET A 321 -4.51 -12.73 29.04
C MET A 321 -4.58 -14.05 28.25
N ILE A 322 -3.57 -14.36 27.42
CA ILE A 322 -3.58 -15.51 26.49
C ILE A 322 -2.87 -16.74 27.08
N SER A 323 -1.93 -16.57 28.02
CA SER A 323 -1.11 -17.67 28.58
C SER A 323 -1.91 -18.78 29.28
N ASN A 324 -3.16 -18.54 29.67
CA ASN A 324 -3.97 -19.47 30.48
C ASN A 324 -5.04 -20.22 29.65
N PHE A 325 -4.92 -20.27 28.32
CA PHE A 325 -5.95 -20.88 27.46
C PHE A 325 -6.04 -22.42 27.55
N SER A 326 -5.03 -23.11 28.08
CA SER A 326 -5.03 -24.57 28.29
C SER A 326 -6.20 -25.07 29.15
N ASP A 327 -6.58 -24.29 30.16
CA ASP A 327 -7.60 -24.66 31.15
C ASP A 327 -9.04 -24.58 30.60
N THR A 328 -9.22 -24.03 29.39
CA THR A 328 -10.54 -23.73 28.82
C THR A 328 -11.44 -24.97 28.75
N ALA A 329 -10.87 -26.17 28.55
CA ALA A 329 -11.64 -27.41 28.52
C ALA A 329 -12.23 -27.81 29.88
N HIS A 330 -11.46 -27.72 30.97
CA HIS A 330 -11.94 -28.07 32.31
C HIS A 330 -12.82 -26.97 32.93
N GLN A 331 -12.51 -25.69 32.69
CA GLN A 331 -13.32 -24.58 33.21
C GLN A 331 -14.67 -24.40 32.48
N LEU A 332 -14.94 -25.15 31.39
CA LEU A 332 -16.26 -25.19 30.76
C LEU A 332 -17.34 -25.83 31.67
N LEU A 333 -16.95 -26.73 32.57
CA LEU A 333 -17.85 -27.52 33.41
C LEU A 333 -18.27 -26.81 34.73
N SER A 334 -17.59 -25.74 35.13
CA SER A 334 -17.84 -25.04 36.41
C SER A 334 -18.67 -23.75 36.28
N CYS A 335 -19.18 -23.44 35.09
CA CYS A 335 -19.92 -22.22 34.83
C CYS A 335 -21.40 -22.34 35.26
N GLN A 336 -21.76 -21.79 36.42
CA GLN A 336 -23.13 -21.80 36.98
C GLN A 336 -24.16 -20.94 36.20
N CYS A 337 -23.78 -20.33 35.07
CA CYS A 337 -24.68 -19.52 34.24
C CYS A 337 -25.52 -20.41 33.31
N THR A 338 -26.78 -20.06 33.09
CA THR A 338 -27.62 -20.78 32.11
C THR A 338 -27.06 -20.67 30.69
N VAL A 339 -27.19 -21.76 29.92
CA VAL A 339 -26.53 -21.91 28.60
C VAL A 339 -26.92 -20.81 27.61
N SER A 340 -28.21 -20.50 27.51
CA SER A 340 -28.74 -19.46 26.62
C SER A 340 -28.26 -18.05 26.97
N PHE A 341 -28.28 -17.69 28.27
CA PHE A 341 -27.77 -16.42 28.77
C PHE A 341 -26.28 -16.27 28.48
N ARG A 342 -25.49 -17.32 28.76
CA ARG A 342 -24.06 -17.37 28.44
C ARG A 342 -23.81 -17.20 26.94
N GLN A 343 -24.50 -17.94 26.08
CA GLN A 343 -24.35 -17.85 24.63
C GLN A 343 -24.63 -16.44 24.11
N LYS A 344 -25.69 -15.77 24.61
CA LYS A 344 -26.00 -14.38 24.24
C LYS A 344 -24.89 -13.41 24.65
N ILE A 345 -24.33 -13.54 25.87
CA ILE A 345 -23.16 -12.74 26.29
C ILE A 345 -21.94 -13.02 25.42
N ASP A 346 -21.62 -14.30 25.19
CA ASP A 346 -20.42 -14.71 24.46
C ASP A 346 -20.45 -14.28 22.99
N THR A 347 -21.64 -14.18 22.39
CA THR A 347 -21.82 -13.57 21.05
C THR A 347 -21.71 -12.05 21.10
N LEU A 348 -22.51 -11.36 21.94
CA LEU A 348 -22.50 -9.89 22.04
C LEU A 348 -21.09 -9.34 22.36
N TYR A 349 -20.36 -10.00 23.28
CA TYR A 349 -19.00 -9.61 23.65
C TYR A 349 -18.00 -9.80 22.50
N ARG A 350 -18.16 -10.83 21.66
CA ARG A 350 -17.29 -11.00 20.47
C ARG A 350 -17.57 -9.94 19.41
N THR A 351 -18.85 -9.61 19.16
CA THR A 351 -19.25 -8.68 18.10
C THR A 351 -19.05 -7.19 18.48
N HIS A 352 -19.23 -6.83 19.76
CA HIS A 352 -19.40 -5.42 20.15
C HIS A 352 -18.46 -4.87 21.22
N LYS A 353 -17.57 -5.65 21.86
CA LYS A 353 -16.73 -5.16 22.99
C LYS A 353 -15.91 -3.89 22.74
N TRP A 354 -15.60 -3.58 21.47
CA TRP A 354 -14.82 -2.41 21.03
C TRP A 354 -15.59 -1.50 20.05
N ARG A 355 -16.93 -1.57 20.00
CA ARG A 355 -17.76 -0.86 19.01
C ARG A 355 -18.96 -0.19 19.67
N ARG A 356 -19.37 0.99 19.15
CA ARG A 356 -20.64 1.61 19.52
C ARG A 356 -21.78 0.66 19.15
N MET A 357 -22.66 0.34 20.10
CA MET A 357 -23.77 -0.59 19.87
C MET A 357 -25.00 0.11 19.32
N PRO A 358 -25.73 -0.49 18.36
CA PRO A 358 -27.08 -0.07 18.01
C PRO A 358 -28.01 -0.04 19.22
N GLN A 359 -28.97 0.89 19.26
CA GLN A 359 -29.76 1.16 20.47
C GLN A 359 -30.58 -0.04 20.97
N ASN A 360 -31.07 -0.89 20.06
CA ASN A 360 -31.73 -2.15 20.41
C ASN A 360 -30.77 -3.11 21.12
N VAL A 361 -29.54 -3.28 20.61
CA VAL A 361 -28.48 -4.10 21.23
C VAL A 361 -28.07 -3.55 22.59
N LEU A 362 -27.98 -2.22 22.73
CA LEU A 362 -27.68 -1.56 24.00
C LEU A 362 -28.79 -1.77 25.05
N ASN A 363 -30.07 -1.71 24.64
CA ASN A 363 -31.20 -2.01 25.52
C ASN A 363 -31.21 -3.49 25.95
N ASP A 364 -30.83 -4.40 25.05
CA ASP A 364 -30.65 -5.83 25.33
C ASP A 364 -29.56 -6.07 26.38
N VAL A 365 -28.39 -5.44 26.21
CA VAL A 365 -27.26 -5.47 27.17
C VAL A 365 -27.68 -4.92 28.54
N MET A 366 -28.41 -3.80 28.57
CA MET A 366 -28.86 -3.18 29.83
C MET A 366 -29.94 -4.02 30.54
N THR A 367 -30.78 -4.72 29.79
CA THR A 367 -31.69 -5.73 30.35
C THR A 367 -30.90 -6.89 30.98
N MET A 368 -29.85 -7.36 30.31
CA MET A 368 -28.96 -8.41 30.83
C MET A 368 -28.12 -7.95 32.03
N LEU A 369 -27.77 -6.66 32.12
CA LEU A 369 -27.14 -6.04 33.30
C LEU A 369 -28.04 -6.12 34.53
N ASN A 370 -29.32 -5.71 34.42
CA ASN A 370 -30.31 -5.81 35.50
C ASN A 370 -30.51 -7.27 35.96
N VAL A 371 -30.65 -8.21 35.01
CA VAL A 371 -30.73 -9.66 35.30
C VAL A 371 -29.47 -10.16 36.03
N THR A 372 -28.28 -9.69 35.64
CA THR A 372 -27.01 -10.04 36.29
C THR A 372 -26.94 -9.54 37.73
N ILE A 373 -27.34 -8.30 37.98
CA ILE A 373 -27.27 -7.67 39.30
C ILE A 373 -28.23 -8.35 40.29
N ARG A 374 -29.40 -8.78 39.82
CA ARG A 374 -30.34 -9.62 40.60
C ARG A 374 -29.83 -11.04 40.88
N ASN A 375 -28.75 -11.47 40.21
CA ASN A 375 -28.23 -12.84 40.24
C ASN A 375 -26.69 -12.91 40.42
N LEU A 376 -26.07 -11.95 41.11
CA LEU A 376 -24.60 -11.87 41.26
C LEU A 376 -23.96 -13.10 41.93
N THR A 377 -24.72 -13.91 42.66
CA THR A 377 -24.27 -15.18 43.24
C THR A 377 -24.35 -16.37 42.27
N ARG A 378 -25.06 -16.24 41.14
CA ARG A 378 -25.31 -17.30 40.14
C ARG A 378 -24.62 -17.03 38.80
N VAL A 379 -24.45 -15.76 38.42
CA VAL A 379 -23.66 -15.38 37.25
C VAL A 379 -22.18 -15.36 37.64
N CYS A 380 -21.32 -16.14 37.00
CA CYS A 380 -19.90 -16.18 37.35
C CYS A 380 -19.17 -14.87 36.94
N SER A 381 -18.08 -14.56 37.65
CA SER A 381 -17.27 -13.34 37.47
C SER A 381 -16.86 -13.06 36.01
N ARG A 382 -16.57 -14.11 35.23
CA ARG A 382 -16.24 -14.01 33.80
C ARG A 382 -17.39 -13.41 32.97
N HIS A 383 -18.64 -13.74 33.28
CA HIS A 383 -19.81 -13.20 32.57
C HIS A 383 -20.24 -11.84 33.13
N GLN A 384 -20.10 -11.61 34.45
CA GLN A 384 -20.23 -10.28 35.05
C GLN A 384 -19.29 -9.26 34.37
N ARG A 385 -18.01 -9.61 34.21
CA ARG A 385 -17.01 -8.76 33.52
C ARG A 385 -17.35 -8.49 32.07
N LYS A 386 -17.83 -9.47 31.30
CA LYS A 386 -18.26 -9.26 29.91
C LYS A 386 -19.46 -8.33 29.80
N ILE A 387 -20.46 -8.48 30.67
CA ILE A 387 -21.63 -7.59 30.72
C ILE A 387 -21.21 -6.18 31.17
N ALA A 388 -20.29 -6.04 32.13
CA ALA A 388 -19.77 -4.74 32.53
C ALA A 388 -19.07 -4.00 31.37
N VAL A 389 -18.20 -4.69 30.61
CA VAL A 389 -17.56 -4.11 29.40
C VAL A 389 -18.60 -3.72 28.35
N LEU A 390 -19.60 -4.57 28.08
CA LEU A 390 -20.70 -4.25 27.17
C LEU A 390 -21.56 -3.09 27.68
N SER A 391 -21.65 -2.89 29.00
CA SER A 391 -22.31 -1.74 29.63
C SER A 391 -21.43 -0.48 29.65
N GLY A 392 -20.21 -0.56 29.08
CA GLY A 392 -19.25 0.53 28.95
C GLY A 392 -18.24 0.68 30.10
N LEU A 393 -18.21 -0.23 31.07
CA LEU A 393 -17.34 -0.12 32.25
C LEU A 393 -15.92 -0.67 32.00
N LYS A 394 -14.90 0.06 32.49
CA LYS A 394 -13.50 -0.36 32.61
C LYS A 394 -13.39 -1.48 33.66
N VAL A 395 -12.97 -2.68 33.24
CA VAL A 395 -12.78 -3.87 34.12
C VAL A 395 -11.31 -4.27 34.33
N LYS A 396 -10.36 -3.65 33.62
CA LYS A 396 -8.90 -3.83 33.83
C LYS A 396 -8.59 -3.36 35.27
N TYR A 397 -7.84 -4.16 36.03
CA TYR A 397 -7.47 -3.96 37.45
C TYR A 397 -8.60 -3.83 38.50
N CYS A 398 -9.86 -3.64 38.09
CA CYS A 398 -11.01 -3.55 38.99
C CYS A 398 -11.26 -4.86 39.77
N LYS A 399 -11.42 -4.76 41.10
CA LYS A 399 -11.70 -5.89 42.01
C LYS A 399 -13.15 -6.38 41.84
N GLN A 400 -13.47 -7.62 42.19
CA GLN A 400 -14.81 -8.16 41.87
C GLN A 400 -15.95 -7.55 42.71
N ALA A 401 -15.71 -7.20 43.98
CA ALA A 401 -16.71 -6.49 44.80
C ALA A 401 -16.98 -5.09 44.23
N GLU A 402 -15.91 -4.31 44.05
CA GLU A 402 -15.93 -3.00 43.38
C GLU A 402 -16.66 -3.04 42.03
N LEU A 403 -16.38 -4.03 41.18
CA LEU A 403 -17.05 -4.19 39.89
C LEU A 403 -18.56 -4.41 40.04
N ASN A 404 -18.97 -5.23 41.01
CA ASN A 404 -20.38 -5.46 41.30
C ASN A 404 -21.07 -4.16 41.78
N ASP A 405 -20.36 -3.31 42.53
CA ASP A 405 -20.88 -2.03 43.01
C ASP A 405 -20.95 -0.97 41.90
N ARG A 406 -19.95 -0.89 41.02
CA ARG A 406 -20.01 -0.10 39.77
C ARG A 406 -21.20 -0.53 38.89
N MET A 407 -21.44 -1.84 38.76
CA MET A 407 -22.59 -2.39 38.02
C MET A 407 -23.93 -2.02 38.68
N LYS A 408 -24.06 -2.15 40.01
CA LYS A 408 -25.26 -1.70 40.76
C LYS A 408 -25.53 -0.22 40.52
N ALA A 409 -24.52 0.64 40.69
CA ALA A 409 -24.64 2.08 40.54
C ALA A 409 -25.09 2.49 39.12
N LEU A 410 -24.51 1.88 38.07
CA LEU A 410 -24.94 2.09 36.69
C LEU A 410 -26.39 1.66 36.45
N ASN A 411 -26.83 0.54 37.03
CA ASN A 411 -28.21 0.08 36.92
C ASN A 411 -29.19 0.96 37.69
N THR A 412 -28.85 1.45 38.89
CA THR A 412 -29.65 2.42 39.64
C THR A 412 -29.77 3.73 38.87
N ALA A 413 -28.68 4.25 38.31
CA ALA A 413 -28.71 5.42 37.45
C ALA A 413 -29.63 5.20 36.22
N ARG A 414 -29.54 4.03 35.56
CA ARG A 414 -30.40 3.68 34.41
C ARG A 414 -31.89 3.59 34.77
N LEU A 415 -32.22 3.12 35.98
CA LEU A 415 -33.60 3.11 36.49
C LEU A 415 -34.12 4.52 36.82
N ASN A 416 -33.23 5.46 37.14
CA ASN A 416 -33.54 6.86 37.41
C ASN A 416 -33.52 7.75 36.15
N GLY A 417 -33.36 7.17 34.95
CA GLY A 417 -33.39 7.89 33.67
C GLY A 417 -32.02 8.31 33.11
N GLU A 418 -32.01 8.80 31.86
CA GLU A 418 -30.76 9.10 31.14
C GLU A 418 -29.95 10.23 31.78
N ASP A 419 -30.57 11.21 32.44
CA ASP A 419 -29.83 12.28 33.13
C ASP A 419 -29.03 11.78 34.32
N ALA A 420 -29.54 10.77 35.05
CA ALA A 420 -28.78 10.11 36.11
C ALA A 420 -27.62 9.27 35.54
N VAL A 421 -27.81 8.61 34.39
CA VAL A 421 -26.72 7.94 33.65
C VAL A 421 -25.68 8.94 33.15
N ARG A 422 -26.12 10.12 32.69
CA ARG A 422 -25.26 11.21 32.21
C ARG A 422 -24.44 11.80 33.36
N ALA A 423 -25.05 12.09 34.50
CA ALA A 423 -24.36 12.54 35.70
C ALA A 423 -23.28 11.55 36.17
N LEU A 424 -23.61 10.25 36.22
CA LEU A 424 -22.66 9.19 36.57
C LEU A 424 -21.47 9.10 35.60
N LYS A 425 -21.65 9.48 34.32
CA LYS A 425 -20.60 9.48 33.29
C LYS A 425 -19.77 10.78 33.22
N ILE A 426 -20.18 11.85 33.89
CA ILE A 426 -19.50 13.15 33.91
C ILE A 426 -18.74 13.36 35.23
N GLY A 427 -19.33 12.98 36.37
CA GLY A 427 -18.74 13.18 37.70
C GLY A 427 -17.58 12.24 38.03
N GLU A 428 -17.31 12.04 39.32
CA GLU A 428 -16.20 11.21 39.84
C GLU A 428 -16.17 9.78 39.27
N ALA A 429 -17.35 9.23 38.98
CA ALA A 429 -17.52 7.91 38.37
C ALA A 429 -17.21 7.86 36.85
N SER A 430 -16.88 8.97 36.20
CA SER A 430 -16.48 9.02 34.78
C SER A 430 -15.28 8.10 34.48
N GLY A 431 -14.32 8.00 35.40
CA GLY A 431 -13.18 7.07 35.34
C GLY A 431 -13.55 5.59 35.36
N TRP A 432 -14.79 5.24 35.71
CA TRP A 432 -15.28 3.85 35.65
C TRP A 432 -15.61 3.39 34.22
N PHE A 433 -15.73 4.30 33.26
CA PHE A 433 -16.16 3.99 31.89
C PHE A 433 -15.00 4.01 30.90
N SER A 434 -15.10 3.20 29.84
CA SER A 434 -14.18 3.31 28.71
C SER A 434 -14.46 4.58 27.90
N ASP A 435 -13.46 5.02 27.16
CA ASP A 435 -13.44 6.35 26.53
C ASP A 435 -14.45 6.46 25.37
N LEU A 436 -14.89 5.30 24.85
CA LEU A 436 -16.03 5.13 23.94
C LEU A 436 -17.41 5.33 24.61
N HIS A 437 -17.50 5.29 25.94
CA HIS A 437 -18.75 5.21 26.71
C HIS A 437 -18.94 6.27 27.81
N ARG A 438 -17.90 6.95 28.27
CA ARG A 438 -18.04 8.20 29.06
C ARG A 438 -18.51 9.36 28.16
N VAL A 439 -18.84 10.49 28.78
CA VAL A 439 -19.01 11.75 28.05
C VAL A 439 -17.61 12.26 27.67
N GLN A 440 -17.45 12.73 26.44
CA GLN A 440 -16.21 13.33 25.98
C GLN A 440 -15.99 14.65 26.72
N GLN A 441 -14.84 14.77 27.37
CA GLN A 441 -14.37 15.95 28.10
C GLN A 441 -13.52 16.82 27.18
N GLU A 442 -13.36 18.11 27.48
CA GLU A 442 -12.54 19.02 26.67
C GLU A 442 -11.07 18.57 26.61
N CYS A 443 -10.56 17.98 27.70
CA CYS A 443 -9.23 17.38 27.74
C CYS A 443 -9.06 16.15 26.82
N ASP A 444 -10.14 15.49 26.38
CA ASP A 444 -10.05 14.38 25.43
C ASP A 444 -9.73 14.87 24.01
N ALA A 445 -10.12 16.11 23.67
CA ALA A 445 -9.77 16.72 22.38
C ALA A 445 -8.26 16.91 22.24
N LEU A 446 -7.54 17.01 23.37
CA LEU A 446 -6.09 17.20 23.46
C LEU A 446 -5.27 15.93 23.15
N GLY A 447 -5.91 14.75 23.18
CA GLY A 447 -5.26 13.46 22.93
C GLY A 447 -4.00 13.19 23.78
N HIS A 448 -3.12 12.31 23.28
CA HIS A 448 -1.87 11.97 23.95
C HIS A 448 -0.84 13.12 23.99
N TYR A 449 -0.95 14.08 23.06
CA TYR A 449 0.01 15.17 22.90
C TYR A 449 -0.34 16.43 23.69
N LYS A 450 -1.41 16.41 24.50
CA LYS A 450 -1.94 17.57 25.24
C LYS A 450 -2.27 18.79 24.36
N PHE A 451 -2.62 18.55 23.10
CA PHE A 451 -2.88 19.58 22.08
C PHE A 451 -4.12 19.22 21.24
N ALA A 452 -5.05 20.16 21.08
CA ALA A 452 -6.32 19.90 20.42
C ALA A 452 -6.12 19.62 18.92
N LYS A 453 -6.56 18.45 18.42
CA LYS A 453 -6.49 18.14 16.96
C LYS A 453 -7.24 19.17 16.08
N GLN A 454 -8.13 19.97 16.67
CA GLN A 454 -8.87 21.03 16.00
C GLN A 454 -8.02 22.28 15.67
N ALA A 455 -6.85 22.46 16.29
CA ALA A 455 -5.95 23.56 15.95
C ALA A 455 -5.05 23.15 14.78
N SER A 456 -5.54 23.34 13.55
CA SER A 456 -4.76 23.11 12.34
C SER A 456 -3.67 24.18 12.18
N TRP A 457 -2.50 23.74 11.71
CA TRP A 457 -1.48 24.61 11.13
C TRP A 457 -1.44 24.31 9.63
N PRO A 458 -1.65 25.30 8.73
CA PRO A 458 -2.08 26.67 9.01
C PRO A 458 -3.52 26.76 9.57
N PRO A 459 -3.91 27.88 10.23
CA PRO A 459 -5.28 28.09 10.72
C PRO A 459 -6.35 28.23 9.64
N ARG A 460 -5.96 28.58 8.41
CA ARG A 460 -6.77 28.45 7.18
C ARG A 460 -5.93 27.76 6.13
N THR A 461 -6.47 26.74 5.49
CA THR A 461 -5.80 26.03 4.39
C THR A 461 -5.46 26.96 3.23
N ILE A 462 -4.57 26.50 2.33
CA ILE A 462 -4.30 27.17 1.05
C ILE A 462 -5.60 27.31 0.23
N GLN A 463 -6.42 26.26 0.21
CA GLN A 463 -7.70 26.23 -0.51
C GLN A 463 -8.70 27.28 0.02
N GLU A 464 -8.88 27.37 1.36
CA GLU A 464 -9.76 28.36 1.98
C GLU A 464 -9.29 29.81 1.81
N ARG A 465 -8.00 30.03 1.50
CA ARG A 465 -7.47 31.35 1.12
C ARG A 465 -7.67 31.63 -0.37
N LEU A 466 -7.51 30.64 -1.25
CA LEU A 466 -7.73 30.84 -2.70
C LEU A 466 -9.20 31.02 -3.10
N PHE A 467 -10.16 30.67 -2.23
CA PHE A 467 -11.56 31.07 -2.37
C PHE A 467 -11.84 32.54 -2.00
N ASP A 468 -10.85 33.31 -1.52
CA ASP A 468 -10.94 34.76 -1.35
C ASP A 468 -10.43 35.43 -2.64
N GLU A 469 -11.31 36.12 -3.36
CA GLU A 469 -11.02 36.65 -4.70
C GLU A 469 -9.82 37.63 -4.70
N ASP A 470 -9.69 38.45 -3.66
CA ASP A 470 -8.58 39.39 -3.51
C ASP A 470 -7.25 38.66 -3.26
N PHE A 471 -7.24 37.62 -2.41
CA PHE A 471 -6.05 36.79 -2.20
C PHE A 471 -5.68 35.97 -3.45
N LEU A 472 -6.66 35.41 -4.16
CA LEU A 472 -6.46 34.70 -5.42
C LEU A 472 -5.85 35.63 -6.47
N LYS A 473 -6.41 36.85 -6.63
CA LYS A 473 -5.90 37.87 -7.55
C LYS A 473 -4.47 38.29 -7.21
N ARG A 474 -4.16 38.58 -5.93
CA ARG A 474 -2.77 38.88 -5.49
C ARG A 474 -1.82 37.73 -5.79
N THR A 475 -2.25 36.49 -5.56
CA THR A 475 -1.44 35.28 -5.77
C THR A 475 -1.16 35.05 -7.26
N LEU A 476 -2.17 35.17 -8.13
CA LEU A 476 -1.99 35.08 -9.58
C LEU A 476 -1.10 36.21 -10.10
N LEU A 477 -1.35 37.47 -9.73
CA LEU A 477 -0.49 38.60 -10.15
C LEU A 477 0.98 38.42 -9.75
N PHE A 478 1.25 37.82 -8.59
CA PHE A 478 2.62 37.45 -8.19
C PHE A 478 3.20 36.32 -9.05
N LEU A 479 2.52 35.17 -9.12
CA LEU A 479 3.00 33.98 -9.86
C LEU A 479 3.20 34.23 -11.36
N LEU A 480 2.42 35.17 -11.92
CA LEU A 480 2.41 35.52 -13.33
C LEU A 480 3.21 36.80 -13.65
N SER A 481 3.87 37.42 -12.66
CA SER A 481 4.72 38.60 -12.87
C SER A 481 5.95 38.29 -13.73
N SER A 482 6.47 39.28 -14.48
CA SER A 482 7.72 39.13 -15.24
C SER A 482 8.90 38.76 -14.33
N ASP A 483 8.87 39.24 -13.10
CA ASP A 483 9.78 38.88 -12.02
C ASP A 483 9.85 37.35 -11.78
N VAL A 484 8.70 36.66 -11.81
CA VAL A 484 8.61 35.21 -11.59
C VAL A 484 8.74 34.42 -12.90
N THR A 485 8.17 34.87 -14.02
CA THR A 485 8.26 34.16 -15.32
C THR A 485 9.63 34.33 -16.00
N ARG A 486 10.32 35.44 -15.74
CA ARG A 486 11.49 35.96 -16.48
C ARG A 486 11.17 36.30 -17.94
N GLU A 487 10.00 36.91 -18.15
CA GLU A 487 9.49 37.37 -19.44
C GLU A 487 8.84 38.76 -19.27
N ASP A 488 9.53 39.82 -19.69
CA ASP A 488 9.07 41.22 -19.53
C ASP A 488 8.00 41.64 -20.53
N SER A 489 7.78 40.87 -21.61
CA SER A 489 6.74 41.15 -22.61
C SER A 489 5.33 40.65 -22.22
N TRP A 490 5.21 39.99 -21.06
CA TRP A 490 4.00 39.27 -20.65
C TRP A 490 3.02 40.12 -19.82
N ASP A 491 1.81 40.36 -20.36
CA ASP A 491 0.69 40.94 -19.61
C ASP A 491 -0.03 39.86 -18.78
N SER A 492 0.27 39.82 -17.49
CA SER A 492 -0.33 38.89 -16.53
C SER A 492 -1.83 39.09 -16.36
N GLU A 493 -2.37 40.30 -16.51
CA GLU A 493 -3.80 40.53 -16.45
C GLU A 493 -4.50 40.06 -17.72
N ALA A 494 -3.89 40.22 -18.90
CA ALA A 494 -4.42 39.65 -20.14
C ALA A 494 -4.41 38.11 -20.09
N GLY A 495 -3.41 37.51 -19.45
CA GLY A 495 -3.42 36.07 -19.13
C GLY A 495 -4.65 35.66 -18.32
N ILE A 496 -4.93 36.35 -17.21
CA ILE A 496 -6.10 36.08 -16.34
C ILE A 496 -7.41 36.30 -17.12
N ARG A 497 -7.57 37.44 -17.81
CA ARG A 497 -8.75 37.73 -18.66
C ARG A 497 -8.97 36.63 -19.71
N THR A 498 -7.90 36.15 -20.35
CA THR A 498 -7.97 35.09 -21.37
C THR A 498 -8.40 33.75 -20.76
N TRP A 499 -7.94 33.42 -19.55
CA TRP A 499 -8.42 32.26 -18.80
C TRP A 499 -9.92 32.34 -18.51
N ASP A 500 -10.41 33.45 -17.96
CA ASP A 500 -11.82 33.62 -17.61
C ASP A 500 -12.72 33.62 -18.86
N GLU A 501 -12.30 34.31 -19.93
CA GLU A 501 -13.07 34.44 -21.16
C GLU A 501 -13.09 33.16 -21.99
N LYS A 502 -11.95 32.48 -22.16
CA LYS A 502 -11.78 31.34 -23.09
C LYS A 502 -11.73 29.98 -22.40
N GLY A 503 -11.31 29.93 -21.14
CA GLY A 503 -11.05 28.71 -20.37
C GLY A 503 -9.72 28.04 -20.73
N SER A 504 -8.82 28.78 -21.38
CA SER A 504 -7.54 28.29 -21.88
C SER A 504 -6.55 29.45 -21.96
N VAL A 505 -5.33 29.29 -21.44
CA VAL A 505 -4.29 30.33 -21.41
C VAL A 505 -2.91 29.69 -21.54
N ASN A 506 -1.99 30.33 -22.27
CA ASN A 506 -0.56 29.99 -22.27
C ASN A 506 0.18 30.96 -21.35
N ILE A 507 1.14 30.48 -20.55
CA ILE A 507 1.84 31.29 -19.53
C ILE A 507 3.34 30.97 -19.57
N PRO A 508 4.26 31.97 -19.62
CA PRO A 508 5.71 31.78 -19.79
C PRO A 508 6.48 31.23 -18.56
N ILE A 509 5.92 30.25 -17.83
CA ILE A 509 6.45 29.72 -16.57
C ILE A 509 7.88 29.16 -16.70
N PHE A 510 8.23 28.57 -17.84
CA PHE A 510 9.51 27.88 -18.08
C PHE A 510 10.47 28.66 -18.99
N LYS A 511 10.21 29.94 -19.32
CA LYS A 511 11.15 30.80 -20.07
C LYS A 511 12.55 30.85 -19.43
N TRP A 512 12.62 30.70 -18.11
CA TRP A 512 13.88 30.63 -17.37
C TRP A 512 14.86 29.52 -17.84
N TRP A 513 14.40 28.48 -18.55
CA TRP A 513 15.29 27.46 -19.15
C TRP A 513 16.13 28.01 -20.31
N TRP A 514 15.61 29.03 -21.01
CA TRP A 514 16.27 29.71 -22.14
C TRP A 514 16.97 31.00 -21.69
N THR A 515 16.43 31.74 -20.72
CA THR A 515 16.98 33.03 -20.28
C THR A 515 18.04 32.93 -19.18
N ALA A 516 18.12 31.82 -18.43
CA ALA A 516 19.16 31.61 -17.41
C ALA A 516 20.37 30.85 -17.97
N ASN A 517 21.58 31.22 -17.50
CA ASN A 517 22.84 30.53 -17.80
C ASN A 517 23.03 30.26 -19.32
N ASP A 518 22.83 31.30 -20.13
CA ASP A 518 22.93 31.25 -21.60
C ASP A 518 22.11 30.11 -22.26
N GLY A 519 20.94 29.78 -21.70
CA GLY A 519 20.04 28.74 -22.24
C GLY A 519 20.49 27.30 -21.99
N GLU A 520 21.29 27.06 -20.96
CA GLU A 520 21.89 25.75 -20.68
C GLU A 520 20.88 24.65 -20.33
N VAL A 521 19.79 24.99 -19.61
CA VAL A 521 18.74 24.01 -19.31
C VAL A 521 17.97 23.65 -20.59
N ALA A 522 17.70 24.62 -21.46
CA ALA A 522 17.10 24.36 -22.78
C ALA A 522 17.98 23.41 -23.62
N ARG A 523 19.30 23.61 -23.68
CA ARG A 523 20.24 22.68 -24.36
C ARG A 523 20.15 21.26 -23.79
N ILE A 524 20.13 21.10 -22.47
CA ILE A 524 20.00 19.80 -21.82
C ILE A 524 18.67 19.13 -22.19
N VAL A 525 17.57 19.88 -22.15
CA VAL A 525 16.21 19.41 -22.50
C VAL A 525 16.12 19.01 -23.98
N ASP A 526 16.75 19.76 -24.87
CA ASP A 526 16.82 19.45 -26.29
C ASP A 526 17.54 18.13 -26.54
N GLU A 527 18.79 18.02 -26.08
CA GLU A 527 19.62 16.85 -26.36
C GLU A 527 19.13 15.57 -25.66
N ASP A 528 18.53 15.69 -24.46
CA ASP A 528 17.86 14.58 -23.77
C ASP A 528 16.70 14.03 -24.63
N LEU A 529 15.86 14.90 -25.20
CA LEU A 529 14.71 14.47 -26.01
C LEU A 529 15.09 13.96 -27.41
N GLU A 530 16.13 14.49 -28.05
CA GLU A 530 16.66 13.91 -29.29
C GLU A 530 17.29 12.52 -29.03
N MET A 531 18.01 12.33 -27.91
CA MET A 531 18.50 11.02 -27.48
C MET A 531 17.34 10.03 -27.24
N TYR A 532 16.27 10.44 -26.55
CA TYR A 532 15.08 9.59 -26.40
C TYR A 532 14.46 9.24 -27.76
N LYS A 533 14.41 10.18 -28.71
CA LYS A 533 13.87 9.97 -30.07
C LYS A 533 14.70 8.96 -30.87
N HIS A 534 16.03 9.08 -30.84
CA HIS A 534 16.98 8.14 -31.49
C HIS A 534 16.68 6.68 -31.11
N HIS A 535 16.43 6.43 -29.82
CA HIS A 535 16.09 5.10 -29.30
C HIS A 535 14.61 4.70 -29.42
N THR A 536 13.78 5.50 -30.09
CA THR A 536 12.33 5.27 -30.21
C THR A 536 11.97 4.71 -31.59
N ARG A 537 11.51 3.46 -31.62
CA ARG A 537 10.99 2.82 -32.83
C ARG A 537 9.77 3.56 -33.37
N GLN A 538 9.60 3.58 -34.70
CA GLN A 538 8.45 4.22 -35.36
C GLN A 538 7.22 3.30 -35.45
N ASP A 539 7.42 1.98 -35.57
CA ASP A 539 6.34 0.97 -35.50
C ASP A 539 6.19 0.42 -34.07
N PHE A 540 4.98 0.56 -33.51
CA PHE A 540 4.57 -0.04 -32.24
C PHE A 540 3.60 -1.21 -32.46
N HIS A 541 4.13 -2.34 -32.91
CA HIS A 541 3.38 -3.59 -33.12
C HIS A 541 2.21 -3.46 -34.12
N GLY A 542 2.44 -2.83 -35.27
CA GLY A 542 1.43 -2.52 -36.28
C GLY A 542 0.63 -1.24 -35.99
N ASN A 543 1.10 -0.40 -35.06
CA ASN A 543 0.49 0.91 -34.78
C ASN A 543 1.45 2.04 -35.17
N GLU A 544 0.95 2.94 -36.01
CA GLU A 544 1.62 4.17 -36.45
C GLU A 544 1.96 5.10 -35.26
N ASN A 545 3.19 5.63 -35.21
CA ASN A 545 3.56 6.60 -34.18
C ASN A 545 2.99 7.99 -34.49
N LYS A 546 1.95 8.40 -33.76
CA LYS A 546 1.20 9.66 -33.92
C LYS A 546 1.90 10.90 -33.34
N GLY A 547 3.23 10.89 -33.28
CA GLY A 547 4.05 11.94 -32.69
C GLY A 547 4.23 11.80 -31.18
N TRP A 548 4.26 10.56 -30.68
CA TRP A 548 4.45 10.23 -29.27
C TRP A 548 5.87 9.70 -29.03
N LEU A 549 6.43 10.02 -27.88
CA LEU A 549 7.76 9.59 -27.44
C LEU A 549 7.62 8.66 -26.22
N PRO A 550 7.10 7.43 -26.39
CA PRO A 550 6.72 6.57 -25.26
C PRO A 550 7.90 6.14 -24.39
N THR A 551 9.13 6.22 -24.87
CA THR A 551 10.36 6.01 -24.09
C THR A 551 10.58 7.08 -23.02
N ALA A 552 10.19 8.32 -23.32
CA ALA A 552 10.29 9.48 -22.43
C ALA A 552 9.01 9.61 -21.57
N PHE A 553 8.97 8.93 -20.41
CA PHE A 553 8.04 9.22 -19.32
C PHE A 553 8.66 10.07 -18.19
N HIS A 554 9.98 9.95 -18.03
CA HIS A 554 10.76 10.56 -16.95
C HIS A 554 12.04 11.20 -17.50
N SER A 555 11.96 11.84 -18.67
CA SER A 555 13.04 12.69 -19.18
C SER A 555 13.40 13.77 -18.17
N ILE A 556 14.59 14.38 -18.30
CA ILE A 556 15.03 15.47 -17.41
C ILE A 556 13.99 16.60 -17.47
N ALA A 557 13.53 16.94 -18.66
CA ALA A 557 12.49 17.93 -18.91
C ALA A 557 11.17 17.61 -18.17
N GLN A 558 10.69 16.36 -18.26
CA GLN A 558 9.48 15.90 -17.57
C GLN A 558 9.64 15.96 -16.04
N GLN A 559 10.82 15.62 -15.52
CA GLN A 559 11.09 15.62 -14.08
C GLN A 559 11.24 17.04 -13.51
N LEU A 560 11.73 18.01 -14.30
CA LEU A 560 11.71 19.43 -13.94
C LEU A 560 10.27 19.96 -13.85
N VAL A 561 9.48 19.79 -14.90
CA VAL A 561 8.06 20.27 -14.95
C VAL A 561 7.17 19.57 -13.91
N SER A 562 7.48 18.32 -13.56
CA SER A 562 6.77 17.57 -12.50
C SER A 562 6.99 18.15 -11.09
N GLN A 563 8.04 18.94 -10.87
CA GLN A 563 8.51 19.38 -9.55
C GLN A 563 8.46 20.91 -9.36
N ASP A 564 8.27 21.69 -10.43
CA ASP A 564 8.34 23.15 -10.42
C ASP A 564 7.23 23.79 -9.56
N PRO A 565 7.59 24.61 -8.55
CA PRO A 565 6.63 25.18 -7.61
C PRO A 565 5.73 26.24 -8.25
N VAL A 566 6.21 27.01 -9.23
CA VAL A 566 5.41 28.04 -9.91
C VAL A 566 4.36 27.36 -10.80
N HIS A 567 4.76 26.33 -11.53
CA HIS A 567 3.84 25.51 -12.33
C HIS A 567 2.76 24.87 -11.45
N TYR A 568 3.14 24.28 -10.31
CA TYR A 568 2.19 23.76 -9.32
C TYR A 568 1.24 24.81 -8.75
N ALA A 569 1.75 25.96 -8.31
CA ALA A 569 0.95 27.00 -7.67
C ALA A 569 -0.03 27.64 -8.65
N THR A 570 0.39 27.89 -9.90
CA THR A 570 -0.49 28.33 -10.98
C THR A 570 -1.57 27.26 -11.26
N TYR A 571 -1.22 25.98 -11.28
CA TYR A 571 -2.20 24.89 -11.41
C TYR A 571 -3.24 24.92 -10.28
N THR A 572 -2.80 25.12 -9.03
CA THR A 572 -3.69 25.18 -7.85
C THR A 572 -4.57 26.44 -7.89
N ALA A 573 -4.04 27.59 -8.31
CA ALA A 573 -4.80 28.83 -8.41
C ALA A 573 -5.84 28.80 -9.54
N LEU A 574 -5.52 28.26 -10.72
CA LEU A 574 -6.45 28.20 -11.87
C LEU A 574 -7.53 27.11 -11.75
N ARG A 575 -7.32 26.06 -10.95
CA ARG A 575 -8.32 25.00 -10.72
C ARG A 575 -9.55 25.54 -9.96
N PRO A 576 -10.79 25.32 -10.43
CA PRO A 576 -11.99 25.78 -9.72
C PRO A 576 -12.27 25.11 -8.35
N ASP A 577 -11.54 24.05 -7.99
CA ASP A 577 -11.57 23.50 -6.62
C ASP A 577 -10.44 24.00 -5.71
N HIS A 578 -9.52 24.82 -6.22
CA HIS A 578 -8.30 25.33 -5.57
C HIS A 578 -7.51 24.30 -4.74
N TRP A 579 -7.58 23.02 -5.11
CA TRP A 579 -7.06 21.95 -4.28
C TRP A 579 -5.54 21.87 -4.31
N ALA A 580 -4.92 22.08 -3.15
CA ALA A 580 -3.47 22.21 -3.04
C ALA A 580 -2.70 20.88 -2.91
N SER A 581 -3.34 19.77 -2.49
CA SER A 581 -2.69 18.45 -2.42
C SER A 581 -2.75 17.75 -3.77
N LEU A 582 -1.72 17.94 -4.60
CA LEU A 582 -1.68 17.45 -5.98
C LEU A 582 -0.64 16.33 -6.17
N LEU A 583 -0.73 15.63 -7.30
CA LEU A 583 0.27 14.67 -7.75
C LEU A 583 0.51 14.88 -9.24
N SER A 584 1.76 15.16 -9.63
CA SER A 584 2.15 15.16 -11.03
C SER A 584 2.13 13.71 -11.54
N TYR A 585 1.17 13.39 -12.40
CA TYR A 585 1.05 12.06 -13.00
C TYR A 585 1.96 11.98 -14.24
N PRO A 586 2.92 11.03 -14.29
CA PRO A 586 3.87 10.92 -15.40
C PRO A 586 3.15 10.42 -16.66
N TYR A 587 3.35 11.13 -17.76
CA TYR A 587 2.79 10.83 -19.07
C TYR A 587 3.84 11.05 -20.14
N TYR A 588 3.84 10.22 -21.19
CA TYR A 588 4.87 10.26 -22.22
C TYR A 588 4.89 11.59 -22.98
N ALA A 589 6.08 12.03 -23.37
CA ALA A 589 6.23 13.27 -24.12
C ALA A 589 5.60 13.16 -25.52
N LYS A 590 5.17 14.30 -26.08
CA LYS A 590 4.89 14.44 -27.50
C LYS A 590 6.16 14.87 -28.21
N TYR A 591 6.49 14.20 -29.31
CA TYR A 591 7.49 14.64 -30.30
C TYR A 591 6.81 14.49 -31.66
N SER A 592 6.35 15.58 -32.26
CA SER A 592 5.65 15.57 -33.55
C SER A 592 6.47 16.29 -34.63
N GLU A 593 6.68 15.60 -35.73
CA GLU A 593 7.30 16.08 -36.98
C GLU A 593 6.57 15.43 -38.17
N PHE A 594 6.92 15.79 -39.41
CA PHE A 594 6.32 15.14 -40.58
C PHE A 594 6.71 13.67 -40.66
N ASP A 595 5.74 12.81 -40.95
CA ASP A 595 5.94 11.39 -41.22
C ASP A 595 5.46 11.14 -42.65
N LYS A 596 6.39 10.83 -43.55
CA LYS A 596 6.10 10.64 -44.98
C LYS A 596 5.24 9.39 -45.26
N ASP A 597 5.34 8.39 -44.39
CA ASP A 597 4.70 7.08 -44.54
C ASP A 597 3.32 7.09 -43.85
N HIS A 598 3.16 7.96 -42.83
CA HIS A 598 1.89 8.23 -42.12
C HIS A 598 1.47 9.72 -42.14
N PRO A 599 1.33 10.36 -43.32
CA PRO A 599 1.26 11.83 -43.47
C PRO A 599 0.04 12.50 -42.85
N THR A 600 -1.08 11.78 -42.66
CA THR A 600 -2.33 12.33 -42.10
C THR A 600 -2.49 12.12 -40.59
N THR A 601 -1.46 11.59 -39.91
CA THR A 601 -1.53 11.25 -38.48
C THR A 601 -1.43 12.47 -37.55
N GLY A 602 -1.68 12.24 -36.25
CA GLY A 602 -1.56 13.25 -35.19
C GLY A 602 -2.80 14.14 -35.00
N GLY A 603 -3.60 14.38 -36.05
CA GLY A 603 -4.81 15.21 -35.99
C GLY A 603 -6.06 14.45 -35.52
N PHE A 604 -6.68 14.89 -34.42
CA PHE A 604 -8.04 14.50 -34.02
C PHE A 604 -8.67 15.53 -33.08
N GLU A 605 -10.00 15.62 -33.10
CA GLU A 605 -10.82 16.54 -32.29
C GLU A 605 -11.57 15.77 -31.19
N HIS A 606 -11.49 16.24 -29.95
CA HIS A 606 -12.05 15.54 -28.79
C HIS A 606 -12.27 16.43 -27.56
N ILE A 607 -13.01 15.88 -26.60
CA ILE A 607 -13.02 16.24 -25.18
C ILE A 607 -12.42 15.04 -24.44
N ASP A 608 -11.49 15.28 -23.51
CA ASP A 608 -10.68 14.21 -22.91
C ASP A 608 -11.47 13.27 -21.97
N GLN A 609 -12.67 13.71 -21.58
CA GLN A 609 -13.61 12.99 -20.73
C GLN A 609 -14.80 12.46 -21.54
N ASN A 610 -15.54 11.51 -20.96
CA ASN A 610 -16.84 11.09 -21.51
C ASN A 610 -17.91 12.13 -21.15
N VAL A 611 -18.47 12.82 -22.14
CA VAL A 611 -19.45 13.90 -21.92
C VAL A 611 -20.75 13.41 -21.25
N ASN A 612 -21.21 12.18 -21.52
CA ASN A 612 -22.38 11.62 -20.85
C ASN A 612 -22.13 11.39 -19.34
N LYS A 613 -20.96 10.87 -18.96
CA LYS A 613 -20.55 10.72 -17.54
C LYS A 613 -20.37 12.09 -16.86
N LEU A 614 -19.75 13.02 -17.57
CA LEU A 614 -19.48 14.38 -17.09
C LEU A 614 -20.78 15.14 -16.77
N LEU A 615 -21.76 15.11 -17.68
CA LEU A 615 -23.07 15.77 -17.49
C LEU A 615 -23.95 15.10 -16.43
N LYS A 616 -23.65 13.84 -16.05
CA LYS A 616 -24.27 13.15 -14.90
C LYS A 616 -23.59 13.46 -13.56
N GLY A 617 -22.46 14.17 -13.55
CA GLY A 617 -21.66 14.39 -12.35
C GLY A 617 -20.81 13.19 -11.91
N GLU A 618 -20.64 12.17 -12.76
CA GLU A 618 -19.75 11.02 -12.45
C GLU A 618 -18.26 11.44 -12.38
N PHE A 619 -17.91 12.60 -12.95
CA PHE A 619 -16.58 13.21 -12.86
C PHE A 619 -16.66 14.59 -12.21
N ASN A 620 -15.87 14.83 -11.16
CA ASN A 620 -15.69 16.17 -10.60
C ASN A 620 -14.80 17.00 -11.55
N ILE A 621 -15.45 17.85 -12.34
CA ILE A 621 -14.80 18.69 -13.34
C ILE A 621 -13.93 19.81 -12.73
N ASN A 622 -14.37 20.37 -11.60
CA ASN A 622 -13.66 21.42 -10.88
C ASN A 622 -12.32 20.92 -10.30
N ALA A 623 -12.19 19.60 -10.13
CA ALA A 623 -10.98 18.94 -9.65
C ALA A 623 -9.94 18.64 -10.75
N GLN A 624 -10.07 19.22 -11.96
CA GLN A 624 -9.17 19.00 -13.10
C GLN A 624 -8.94 20.28 -13.92
N VAL A 625 -7.68 20.44 -14.37
CA VAL A 625 -7.26 21.35 -15.45
C VAL A 625 -6.27 20.54 -16.30
N GLN A 626 -6.34 20.66 -17.62
CA GLN A 626 -5.36 20.06 -18.54
C GLN A 626 -4.12 20.97 -18.62
N GLY A 627 -2.93 20.36 -18.72
CA GLY A 627 -1.65 21.08 -18.77
C GLY A 627 -0.77 20.58 -19.90
N SER A 628 -0.12 21.49 -20.63
CA SER A 628 0.90 21.14 -21.64
C SER A 628 1.99 22.21 -21.73
N VAL A 629 3.26 21.84 -21.59
CA VAL A 629 4.41 22.76 -21.75
C VAL A 629 5.02 22.57 -23.13
N SER A 630 5.15 23.64 -23.91
CA SER A 630 5.81 23.59 -25.23
C SER A 630 7.33 23.78 -25.12
N LEU A 631 8.07 23.06 -25.95
CA LEU A 631 9.54 23.13 -26.02
C LEU A 631 10.05 23.69 -27.37
N ASP A 632 9.13 23.88 -28.31
CA ASP A 632 9.33 24.55 -29.59
C ASP A 632 8.26 25.64 -29.72
N ASP A 633 8.49 26.63 -30.58
CA ASP A 633 7.47 27.63 -30.90
C ASP A 633 6.41 27.03 -31.84
N GLU A 634 5.19 26.82 -31.32
CA GLU A 634 4.07 26.39 -32.14
C GLU A 634 3.68 27.49 -33.15
N ALA A 635 3.43 27.10 -34.41
CA ALA A 635 2.80 27.97 -35.41
C ALA A 635 1.27 27.69 -35.44
N PRO A 636 0.40 28.60 -35.92
CA PRO A 636 -1.05 28.35 -36.00
C PRO A 636 -1.42 27.01 -36.68
N GLN A 637 -0.76 26.68 -37.80
CA GLN A 637 -0.88 25.42 -38.53
C GLN A 637 -0.30 24.19 -37.79
N ASN A 638 0.58 24.40 -36.81
CA ASN A 638 1.22 23.36 -36.00
C ASN A 638 1.04 23.65 -34.49
N SER A 639 -0.20 23.90 -34.07
CA SER A 639 -0.56 24.24 -32.69
C SER A 639 -1.62 23.30 -32.10
N THR A 640 -2.02 23.53 -30.86
CA THR A 640 -3.32 23.05 -30.37
C THR A 640 -4.40 24.02 -30.82
N LYS A 641 -5.55 23.49 -31.27
CA LYS A 641 -6.78 24.25 -31.47
C LYS A 641 -7.81 23.88 -30.42
N ILE A 642 -8.65 24.84 -30.03
CA ILE A 642 -9.72 24.71 -29.04
C ILE A 642 -11.03 25.29 -29.56
N VAL A 643 -12.14 25.05 -28.86
CA VAL A 643 -13.38 25.83 -28.98
C VAL A 643 -13.60 26.58 -27.66
N PRO A 644 -13.27 27.89 -27.60
CA PRO A 644 -13.24 28.63 -26.34
C PRO A 644 -14.65 28.82 -25.75
N GLY A 645 -14.73 29.03 -24.43
CA GLY A 645 -15.99 29.30 -23.73
C GLY A 645 -16.82 28.07 -23.36
N PHE A 646 -16.42 26.86 -23.78
CA PHE A 646 -17.08 25.61 -23.38
C PHE A 646 -17.02 25.31 -21.88
N HIS A 647 -16.16 26.02 -21.13
CA HIS A 647 -16.11 25.98 -19.67
C HIS A 647 -17.29 26.68 -18.99
N LYS A 648 -17.97 27.60 -19.69
CA LYS A 648 -19.06 28.41 -19.12
C LYS A 648 -20.32 27.56 -18.85
N PRO A 649 -21.09 27.84 -17.78
CA PRO A 649 -22.24 27.04 -17.39
C PRO A 649 -23.23 26.77 -18.54
N GLY A 650 -23.66 25.51 -18.67
CA GLY A 650 -24.65 25.08 -19.66
C GLY A 650 -24.14 24.91 -21.10
N VAL A 651 -23.01 25.50 -21.50
CA VAL A 651 -22.55 25.49 -22.91
C VAL A 651 -22.32 24.07 -23.43
N LEU A 652 -21.56 23.25 -22.71
CA LEU A 652 -21.34 21.84 -23.05
C LEU A 652 -22.66 21.04 -23.11
N ALA A 653 -23.56 21.26 -22.16
CA ALA A 653 -24.83 20.54 -22.06
C ALA A 653 -25.75 20.86 -23.26
N ASN A 654 -25.88 22.15 -23.60
CA ASN A 654 -26.68 22.61 -24.73
C ASN A 654 -26.12 22.11 -26.07
N TRP A 655 -24.79 22.15 -26.24
CA TRP A 655 -24.14 21.57 -27.43
C TRP A 655 -24.41 20.08 -27.54
N TRP A 656 -24.19 19.32 -26.46
CA TRP A 656 -24.34 17.86 -26.46
C TRP A 656 -25.79 17.41 -26.66
N ALA A 657 -26.77 18.14 -26.11
CA ALA A 657 -28.19 17.91 -26.37
C ALA A 657 -28.55 18.08 -27.86
N GLY A 658 -27.85 18.97 -28.58
CA GLY A 658 -28.00 19.18 -30.03
C GLY A 658 -27.30 18.16 -30.93
N ILE A 659 -26.58 17.18 -30.38
CA ILE A 659 -25.96 16.08 -31.14
C ILE A 659 -26.98 14.94 -31.32
N PRO A 660 -27.16 14.40 -32.54
CA PRO A 660 -27.98 13.20 -32.77
C PRO A 660 -27.42 11.97 -32.03
N GLU A 661 -28.29 11.09 -31.53
CA GLU A 661 -27.92 10.01 -30.61
C GLU A 661 -26.97 8.98 -31.27
N GLU A 662 -27.16 8.71 -32.57
CA GLU A 662 -26.30 7.87 -33.41
C GLU A 662 -24.86 8.40 -33.55
N HIS A 663 -24.62 9.66 -33.18
CA HIS A 663 -23.31 10.28 -33.15
C HIS A 663 -22.70 10.38 -31.74
N LYS A 664 -23.46 10.13 -30.66
CA LYS A 664 -23.00 10.16 -29.26
C LYS A 664 -22.25 8.89 -28.86
N LYS A 665 -21.11 8.64 -29.52
CA LYS A 665 -20.29 7.45 -29.27
C LYS A 665 -19.78 7.41 -27.82
N SER A 666 -20.05 6.31 -27.13
CA SER A 666 -19.58 6.06 -25.78
C SER A 666 -18.14 5.54 -25.76
N GLY A 667 -17.29 6.24 -25.02
CA GLY A 667 -15.92 5.85 -24.71
C GLY A 667 -15.36 6.79 -23.65
N SER A 668 -14.25 6.48 -23.00
CA SER A 668 -13.65 7.32 -21.95
C SER A 668 -12.86 8.54 -22.48
N VAL A 669 -13.16 8.98 -23.70
CA VAL A 669 -12.82 10.23 -24.40
C VAL A 669 -13.97 10.44 -25.40
N THR A 670 -14.58 11.62 -25.44
CA THR A 670 -15.62 11.94 -26.44
C THR A 670 -14.96 12.58 -27.66
N ARG A 671 -14.90 11.86 -28.79
CA ARG A 671 -14.51 12.46 -30.09
C ARG A 671 -15.59 13.44 -30.56
N ILE A 672 -15.19 14.54 -31.16
CA ILE A 672 -16.12 15.49 -31.79
C ILE A 672 -16.69 14.85 -33.08
N PRO A 673 -18.02 14.76 -33.25
CA PRO A 673 -18.61 14.24 -34.48
C PRO A 673 -18.38 15.18 -35.67
N THR A 674 -18.00 14.66 -36.84
CA THR A 674 -17.72 15.44 -38.06
C THR A 674 -18.87 16.36 -38.49
N ILE A 675 -20.13 15.95 -38.23
CA ILE A 675 -21.33 16.77 -38.48
C ILE A 675 -21.41 18.05 -37.61
N SER A 676 -20.69 18.07 -36.48
CA SER A 676 -20.62 19.21 -35.57
C SER A 676 -19.44 20.13 -35.82
N THR A 677 -18.36 19.65 -36.46
CA THR A 677 -17.14 20.45 -36.73
C THR A 677 -17.43 21.79 -37.45
N PRO A 678 -18.32 21.87 -38.47
CA PRO A 678 -18.67 23.15 -39.12
C PRO A 678 -19.52 24.11 -38.27
N ARG A 679 -19.95 23.69 -37.07
CA ARG A 679 -20.76 24.47 -36.11
C ARG A 679 -19.97 24.89 -34.87
N LEU A 680 -18.66 24.64 -34.86
CA LEU A 680 -17.76 24.92 -33.76
C LEU A 680 -16.74 25.99 -34.17
N ASN A 681 -16.68 27.07 -33.39
CA ASN A 681 -15.75 28.17 -33.62
C ASN A 681 -14.35 27.78 -33.12
N TRP A 682 -13.62 27.03 -33.95
CA TRP A 682 -12.26 26.58 -33.64
C TRP A 682 -11.25 27.73 -33.68
N GLU A 683 -10.52 27.93 -32.59
CA GLU A 683 -9.40 28.87 -32.48
C GLU A 683 -8.07 28.08 -32.36
N THR A 684 -7.07 28.43 -33.18
CA THR A 684 -5.69 27.95 -32.98
C THR A 684 -5.01 28.76 -31.90
N VAL A 685 -4.37 28.11 -30.93
CA VAL A 685 -3.78 28.76 -29.74
C VAL A 685 -2.29 28.40 -29.64
N PRO A 686 -1.40 29.01 -30.46
CA PRO A 686 0.00 28.62 -30.51
C PRO A 686 0.70 28.90 -29.17
N CYS A 687 1.42 27.92 -28.64
CA CYS A 687 2.19 27.98 -27.41
C CYS A 687 3.68 28.07 -27.73
N LEU A 688 4.36 29.08 -27.20
CA LEU A 688 5.79 29.33 -27.45
C LEU A 688 6.68 28.42 -26.59
N HIS A 689 7.97 28.32 -26.94
CA HIS A 689 8.93 27.56 -26.14
C HIS A 689 8.94 28.08 -24.68
N GLY A 690 8.87 27.18 -23.71
CA GLY A 690 8.82 27.53 -22.28
C GLY A 690 7.47 28.06 -21.78
N GLU A 691 6.44 28.15 -22.62
CA GLU A 691 5.08 28.40 -22.16
C GLU A 691 4.40 27.11 -21.67
N ALA A 692 3.67 27.23 -20.56
CA ALA A 692 2.74 26.24 -20.05
C ALA A 692 1.31 26.67 -20.45
N ARG A 693 0.65 25.87 -21.29
CA ARG A 693 -0.78 26.00 -21.57
C ARG A 693 -1.59 25.28 -20.50
N PHE A 694 -2.56 25.98 -19.93
CA PHE A 694 -3.61 25.47 -19.06
C PHE A 694 -4.94 25.51 -19.81
N THR A 695 -5.75 24.46 -19.72
CA THR A 695 -7.06 24.36 -20.40
C THR A 695 -8.11 23.66 -19.52
N MET A 696 -9.34 24.17 -19.49
CA MET A 696 -10.46 23.52 -18.79
C MET A 696 -10.92 22.24 -19.52
N PRO A 697 -11.05 21.08 -18.84
CA PRO A 697 -11.16 19.75 -19.46
C PRO A 697 -12.44 19.49 -20.28
N GLN A 698 -13.48 20.32 -20.14
CA GLN A 698 -14.69 20.29 -20.98
C GLN A 698 -14.50 20.90 -22.37
N ILE A 699 -13.40 21.62 -22.62
CA ILE A 699 -13.17 22.33 -23.87
C ILE A 699 -12.88 21.35 -25.01
N PRO A 700 -13.64 21.38 -26.13
CA PRO A 700 -13.29 20.69 -27.34
C PRO A 700 -11.92 21.17 -27.82
N HIS A 701 -10.99 20.24 -27.99
CA HIS A 701 -9.62 20.54 -28.39
C HIS A 701 -9.05 19.48 -29.34
N GLY A 702 -7.95 19.82 -30.02
CA GLY A 702 -7.28 18.92 -30.94
C GLY A 702 -6.00 19.52 -31.50
N ALA A 703 -5.36 18.77 -32.40
CA ALA A 703 -4.27 19.26 -33.23
C ALA A 703 -4.69 19.23 -34.71
N GLN A 704 -4.01 20.00 -35.55
CA GLN A 704 -4.07 19.79 -37.00
C GLN A 704 -3.35 18.47 -37.35
N PRO A 705 -3.69 17.81 -38.48
CA PRO A 705 -2.88 16.72 -39.01
C PRO A 705 -1.44 17.17 -39.28
N ARG A 706 -0.52 16.21 -39.34
CA ARG A 706 0.82 16.44 -39.88
C ARG A 706 0.74 16.91 -41.35
N TYR A 707 1.76 17.63 -41.78
CA TYR A 707 1.88 18.14 -43.15
C TYR A 707 3.37 18.21 -43.57
N PRO A 708 3.69 18.14 -44.88
CA PRO A 708 5.07 18.27 -45.36
C PRO A 708 5.73 19.55 -44.86
N ASP A 709 7.02 19.48 -44.55
CA ASP A 709 7.82 20.62 -44.07
C ASP A 709 7.33 21.26 -42.75
N MET A 710 6.49 20.55 -41.97
CA MET A 710 6.13 21.01 -40.62
C MET A 710 7.38 21.04 -39.71
N PRO A 711 7.59 22.12 -38.93
CA PRO A 711 8.67 22.15 -37.95
C PRO A 711 8.40 21.13 -36.83
N LYS A 712 9.46 20.69 -36.14
CA LYS A 712 9.30 19.82 -34.97
C LYS A 712 8.49 20.55 -33.89
N ARG A 713 7.63 19.80 -33.20
CA ARG A 713 6.80 20.26 -32.10
C ARG A 713 6.84 19.23 -30.97
N ARG A 714 7.55 19.58 -29.91
CA ARG A 714 7.73 18.77 -28.71
C ARG A 714 6.94 19.38 -27.56
N THR A 715 6.26 18.54 -26.79
CA THR A 715 5.35 18.98 -25.74
C THR A 715 5.38 18.02 -24.55
N ILE A 716 5.53 18.55 -23.35
CA ILE A 716 5.41 17.80 -22.09
C ILE A 716 3.95 17.90 -21.62
N LEU A 717 3.39 16.82 -21.09
CA LEU A 717 1.99 16.75 -20.61
C LEU A 717 1.96 16.50 -19.09
N PRO A 718 2.12 17.52 -18.23
CA PRO A 718 2.23 17.37 -16.79
C PRO A 718 0.86 17.37 -16.09
N TRP A 719 0.27 16.19 -15.95
CA TRP A 719 -1.09 16.04 -15.40
C TRP A 719 -1.13 16.17 -13.87
N MET A 720 -1.40 17.37 -13.35
CA MET A 720 -1.55 17.60 -11.91
C MET A 720 -2.90 17.06 -11.39
N SER A 721 -2.85 15.85 -10.87
CA SER A 721 -3.99 15.09 -10.32
C SER A 721 -4.31 15.53 -8.90
N ARG A 722 -5.59 15.51 -8.51
CA ARG A 722 -5.97 15.65 -7.10
C ARG A 722 -5.51 14.43 -6.29
N VAL A 723 -4.99 14.66 -5.09
CA VAL A 723 -4.82 13.63 -4.05
C VAL A 723 -5.91 13.81 -2.99
N ALA A 724 -6.50 12.73 -2.49
CA ALA A 724 -7.52 12.78 -1.44
C ALA A 724 -6.94 13.07 -0.05
N GLU A 725 -7.81 13.30 0.93
CA GLU A 725 -7.47 13.62 2.34
C GLU A 725 -6.78 12.47 3.11
N ASP A 726 -6.74 11.25 2.55
CA ASP A 726 -5.92 10.16 3.08
C ASP A 726 -4.42 10.29 2.68
N HIS A 727 -4.13 11.19 1.74
CA HIS A 727 -2.86 11.40 1.03
C HIS A 727 -2.37 10.18 0.22
N MET A 728 -3.27 9.26 -0.13
CA MET A 728 -2.97 7.98 -0.79
C MET A 728 -3.83 7.72 -2.04
N THR A 729 -5.09 8.17 -2.02
CA THR A 729 -6.08 7.91 -3.07
C THR A 729 -6.06 9.00 -4.14
N LEU A 730 -6.07 8.58 -5.40
CA LEU A 730 -6.29 9.43 -6.58
C LEU A 730 -7.76 9.34 -7.01
N PRO A 731 -8.34 10.36 -7.68
CA PRO A 731 -9.73 10.36 -8.09
C PRO A 731 -10.08 9.14 -8.94
N ASN A 732 -11.16 8.46 -8.58
CA ASN A 732 -11.56 7.19 -9.19
C ASN A 732 -11.88 7.33 -10.68
N THR A 733 -11.04 6.72 -11.51
CA THR A 733 -11.35 6.33 -12.88
C THR A 733 -11.89 4.90 -12.88
N ASP A 734 -12.81 4.55 -13.79
CA ASP A 734 -13.49 3.23 -13.86
C ASP A 734 -12.55 2.00 -13.83
N TYR A 735 -11.26 2.17 -14.20
CA TYR A 735 -10.24 1.12 -14.30
C TYR A 735 -9.04 1.32 -13.35
N GLY A 736 -9.05 2.37 -12.53
CA GLY A 736 -8.00 2.74 -11.58
C GLY A 736 -6.73 3.37 -12.20
N ALA A 737 -6.45 4.63 -11.85
CA ALA A 737 -5.17 5.30 -12.15
C ALA A 737 -4.00 4.83 -11.25
N GLY A 738 -4.27 3.90 -10.30
CA GLY A 738 -3.37 3.53 -9.21
C GLY A 738 -3.50 4.44 -7.97
N THR A 739 -2.77 4.10 -6.92
CA THR A 739 -2.57 4.96 -5.74
C THR A 739 -1.43 5.95 -5.97
N VAL A 740 -1.28 6.95 -5.08
CA VAL A 740 -0.08 7.79 -5.01
C VAL A 740 1.19 6.94 -4.94
N GLN A 741 1.15 5.83 -4.18
CA GLN A 741 2.28 4.91 -4.01
C GLN A 741 2.63 4.15 -5.32
N ASP A 742 1.65 3.79 -6.15
CA ASP A 742 1.89 3.15 -7.45
C ASP A 742 2.64 4.10 -8.40
N VAL A 743 2.23 5.37 -8.44
CA VAL A 743 2.86 6.40 -9.28
C VAL A 743 4.27 6.73 -8.78
N ALA A 744 4.44 6.87 -7.46
CA ALA A 744 5.74 7.08 -6.83
C ALA A 744 6.71 5.92 -7.13
N LEU A 745 6.26 4.66 -7.05
CA LEU A 745 7.06 3.49 -7.42
C LEU A 745 7.43 3.47 -8.90
N ALA A 746 6.51 3.85 -9.80
CA ALA A 746 6.79 3.97 -11.23
C ALA A 746 7.87 5.04 -11.51
N ARG A 747 7.81 6.20 -10.81
CA ARG A 747 8.83 7.26 -10.87
C ARG A 747 10.19 6.81 -10.33
N VAL A 748 10.23 6.12 -9.18
CA VAL A 748 11.47 5.56 -8.59
C VAL A 748 12.12 4.52 -9.50
N ALA A 749 11.31 3.66 -10.13
CA ALA A 749 11.76 2.68 -11.12
C ALA A 749 12.12 3.30 -12.49
N CYS A 750 11.71 4.55 -12.73
CA CYS A 750 11.74 5.22 -14.04
C CYS A 750 11.01 4.42 -15.14
N MET A 751 9.89 3.78 -14.76
CA MET A 751 9.01 2.98 -15.63
C MET A 751 7.69 3.72 -15.90
N PRO A 752 6.95 3.37 -16.98
CA PRO A 752 5.57 3.81 -17.12
C PRO A 752 4.71 3.44 -15.90
N PRO A 753 3.72 4.28 -15.52
CA PRO A 753 2.67 3.86 -14.60
C PRO A 753 1.83 2.72 -15.20
N LYS A 754 1.12 1.98 -14.34
CA LYS A 754 0.29 0.82 -14.75
C LYS A 754 -0.83 1.18 -15.74
N ALA A 755 -1.28 2.43 -15.71
CA ALA A 755 -2.34 2.99 -16.53
C ALA A 755 -2.04 4.47 -16.83
N THR A 756 -2.85 5.11 -17.67
CA THR A 756 -2.89 6.57 -17.77
C THR A 756 -3.56 7.16 -16.52
N GLN A 757 -3.45 8.49 -16.35
CA GLN A 757 -4.22 9.24 -15.35
C GLN A 757 -5.75 9.00 -15.46
N SER A 758 -6.24 8.64 -16.66
CA SER A 758 -7.64 8.26 -16.94
C SER A 758 -7.94 6.75 -16.78
N GLY A 759 -7.04 5.99 -16.13
CA GLY A 759 -7.18 4.56 -15.85
C GLY A 759 -7.02 3.64 -17.08
N LYS A 760 -6.77 4.17 -18.28
CA LYS A 760 -6.64 3.37 -19.50
C LYS A 760 -5.31 2.61 -19.49
N PRO A 761 -5.25 1.35 -19.96
CA PRO A 761 -3.98 0.69 -20.26
C PRO A 761 -3.17 1.53 -21.25
N ILE A 762 -1.85 1.60 -21.07
CA ILE A 762 -1.00 2.42 -21.96
C ILE A 762 -0.58 1.60 -23.20
N PHE A 763 -1.51 1.48 -24.14
CA PHE A 763 -1.36 0.64 -25.34
C PHE A 763 -0.09 0.93 -26.15
N ASN A 764 0.31 2.20 -26.25
CA ASN A 764 1.45 2.65 -27.05
C ASN A 764 2.81 2.48 -26.33
N SER A 765 2.84 1.99 -25.09
CA SER A 765 4.07 1.92 -24.29
C SER A 765 4.20 0.63 -23.48
N ARG A 766 4.12 -0.53 -24.15
CA ARG A 766 4.56 -1.82 -23.60
C ARG A 766 6.10 -1.89 -23.51
N ILE A 767 6.68 -0.98 -22.73
CA ILE A 767 8.12 -0.88 -22.50
C ILE A 767 8.55 -2.06 -21.60
N PRO A 768 9.42 -2.97 -22.06
CA PRO A 768 9.78 -4.16 -21.28
C PRO A 768 10.75 -3.86 -20.12
N TYR A 769 11.54 -2.78 -20.21
CA TYR A 769 12.52 -2.37 -19.20
C TYR A 769 12.79 -0.86 -19.28
N ARG A 770 13.24 -0.26 -18.18
CA ARG A 770 13.59 1.18 -18.07
C ARG A 770 14.57 1.58 -19.19
N PHE A 771 14.32 2.71 -19.87
CA PHE A 771 15.28 3.26 -20.83
C PHE A 771 16.66 3.48 -20.16
N PRO A 772 17.77 2.89 -20.64
CA PRO A 772 19.01 2.82 -19.86
C PRO A 772 19.64 4.19 -19.53
N GLY A 773 19.57 5.16 -20.45
CA GLY A 773 20.07 6.52 -20.24
C GLY A 773 19.19 7.38 -19.32
N CYS A 774 18.00 6.91 -18.92
CA CYS A 774 17.09 7.64 -18.04
C CYS A 774 17.69 7.79 -16.63
N VAL A 775 17.91 9.02 -16.17
CA VAL A 775 18.39 9.31 -14.81
C VAL A 775 17.32 10.03 -14.01
N ARG A 776 17.01 9.54 -12.80
CA ARG A 776 16.09 10.22 -11.88
C ARG A 776 16.79 11.44 -11.27
N LEU A 777 16.14 12.60 -11.27
CA LEU A 777 16.61 13.77 -10.53
C LEU A 777 16.58 13.50 -9.03
N ASP A 778 17.52 14.08 -8.29
CA ASP A 778 17.46 14.15 -6.83
C ASP A 778 16.30 15.05 -6.37
N SER A 779 15.97 15.01 -5.08
CA SER A 779 14.91 15.86 -4.50
C SER A 779 15.25 17.34 -4.68
N LEU A 780 14.28 18.13 -5.14
CA LEU A 780 14.42 19.57 -5.34
C LEU A 780 13.77 20.42 -4.24
N GLY A 781 13.06 19.78 -3.30
CA GLY A 781 12.29 20.42 -2.22
C GLY A 781 11.26 19.45 -1.64
N ALA A 782 10.73 19.74 -0.45
CA ALA A 782 9.68 18.93 0.16
C ALA A 782 8.39 18.94 -0.68
N LEU A 783 8.02 20.11 -1.21
CA LEU A 783 6.90 20.31 -2.11
C LEU A 783 7.09 19.54 -3.43
N SER A 784 8.32 19.55 -3.97
CA SER A 784 8.67 18.75 -5.15
C SER A 784 8.54 17.24 -4.87
N ASP A 785 8.98 16.74 -3.72
CA ASP A 785 8.77 15.34 -3.34
C ASP A 785 7.27 14.98 -3.21
N ALA A 786 6.46 15.88 -2.64
CA ALA A 786 5.01 15.68 -2.51
C ALA A 786 4.32 15.63 -3.89
N LEU A 787 4.73 16.48 -4.83
CA LEU A 787 4.29 16.45 -6.23
C LEU A 787 4.69 15.17 -6.99
N LEU A 788 5.75 14.48 -6.55
CA LEU A 788 6.15 13.17 -7.06
C LEU A 788 5.52 11.98 -6.30
N GLY A 789 4.80 12.22 -5.20
CA GLY A 789 4.24 11.19 -4.32
C GLY A 789 5.27 10.51 -3.41
N LEU A 790 6.46 11.10 -3.26
CA LEU A 790 7.56 10.61 -2.41
C LEU A 790 7.43 11.08 -0.95
N ARG A 791 6.62 12.10 -0.69
CA ARG A 791 6.35 12.72 0.61
C ARG A 791 4.85 12.98 0.76
N ARG A 792 4.33 13.01 1.99
CA ARG A 792 2.90 13.31 2.25
C ARG A 792 2.68 14.83 2.34
N TRP A 793 1.50 15.28 1.92
CA TRP A 793 1.12 16.71 2.00
C TRP A 793 0.83 17.22 3.42
N ASP A 794 0.71 16.33 4.42
CA ASP A 794 0.63 16.70 5.85
C ASP A 794 2.00 16.70 6.56
N ALA A 795 3.10 16.52 5.82
CA ALA A 795 4.45 16.66 6.39
C ALA A 795 4.76 18.16 6.66
N PRO A 796 5.24 18.54 7.86
CA PRO A 796 5.40 19.95 8.24
C PRO A 796 6.24 20.78 7.26
N GLU A 797 7.28 20.19 6.68
CA GLU A 797 8.16 20.84 5.71
C GLU A 797 7.52 21.03 4.32
N VAL A 798 6.51 20.23 3.94
CA VAL A 798 5.68 20.49 2.74
C VAL A 798 4.76 21.66 3.01
N VAL A 799 4.16 21.71 4.21
CA VAL A 799 3.28 22.80 4.63
C VAL A 799 4.07 24.12 4.71
N GLU A 800 5.29 24.13 5.23
CA GLU A 800 6.14 25.35 5.24
C GLU A 800 6.49 25.82 3.82
N GLU A 801 6.83 24.92 2.89
CA GLU A 801 7.07 25.31 1.48
C GLU A 801 5.80 25.83 0.79
N GLN A 802 4.61 25.33 1.15
CA GLN A 802 3.33 25.90 0.71
C GLN A 802 3.07 27.30 1.33
N GLU A 803 3.32 27.49 2.62
CA GLU A 803 3.15 28.78 3.29
C GLU A 803 4.15 29.84 2.80
N ILE A 804 5.36 29.44 2.40
CA ILE A 804 6.32 30.30 1.69
C ILE A 804 5.75 30.73 0.34
N LEU A 805 5.29 29.77 -0.48
CA LEU A 805 4.94 30.00 -1.88
C LEU A 805 3.63 30.79 -2.06
N PHE A 806 2.63 30.54 -1.20
CA PHE A 806 1.35 31.24 -1.23
C PHE A 806 1.26 32.42 -0.23
N GLY A 807 2.20 32.52 0.72
CA GLY A 807 2.20 33.56 1.75
C GLY A 807 2.30 34.98 1.22
N GLU A 808 1.94 35.95 2.05
CA GLU A 808 1.95 37.38 1.66
C GLU A 808 3.36 37.97 1.57
N ASP A 809 4.39 37.31 2.13
CA ASP A 809 5.80 37.67 1.89
C ASP A 809 6.26 37.19 0.51
N ARG A 810 5.94 38.01 -0.49
CA ARG A 810 6.31 37.76 -1.89
C ARG A 810 7.81 37.82 -2.14
N VAL A 811 8.61 38.42 -1.24
CA VAL A 811 10.08 38.44 -1.32
C VAL A 811 10.65 37.09 -0.88
N ARG A 812 10.14 36.51 0.22
CA ARG A 812 10.46 35.13 0.64
C ARG A 812 10.03 34.11 -0.40
N ALA A 813 8.83 34.27 -0.99
CA ALA A 813 8.33 33.43 -2.07
C ALA A 813 9.23 33.50 -3.32
N ARG A 814 9.59 34.71 -3.78
CA ARG A 814 10.51 34.95 -4.90
C ARG A 814 11.86 34.27 -4.68
N LYS A 815 12.46 34.48 -3.51
CA LYS A 815 13.75 33.88 -3.13
C LYS A 815 13.69 32.35 -3.19
N PHE A 816 12.65 31.73 -2.63
CA PHE A 816 12.45 30.28 -2.68
C PHE A 816 12.36 29.74 -4.11
N ILE A 817 11.64 30.44 -5.00
CA ILE A 817 11.53 30.07 -6.42
C ILE A 817 12.90 30.12 -7.12
N ASP A 818 13.71 31.16 -6.88
CA ASP A 818 15.01 31.29 -7.51
C ASP A 818 16.06 30.31 -6.94
N GLU A 819 16.07 30.07 -5.62
CA GLU A 819 16.89 29.01 -4.98
C GLU A 819 16.50 27.61 -5.50
N TRP A 820 15.21 27.34 -5.71
CA TRP A 820 14.72 26.11 -6.32
C TRP A 820 15.20 25.95 -7.77
N ARG A 821 15.11 27.01 -8.59
CA ARG A 821 15.56 26.98 -10.00
C ARG A 821 17.06 26.75 -10.14
N GLU A 822 17.86 27.30 -9.24
CA GLU A 822 19.29 26.97 -9.19
C GLU A 822 19.53 25.49 -8.86
N ASN A 823 18.84 24.95 -7.85
CA ASN A 823 18.94 23.53 -7.49
C ASN A 823 18.50 22.62 -8.64
N ALA A 824 17.39 22.95 -9.30
CA ALA A 824 16.88 22.27 -10.48
C ALA A 824 17.91 22.29 -11.63
N THR A 825 18.57 23.43 -11.87
CA THR A 825 19.66 23.55 -12.86
C THR A 825 20.83 22.64 -12.50
N ARG A 826 21.31 22.67 -11.25
CA ARG A 826 22.41 21.82 -10.77
C ARG A 826 22.08 20.32 -10.90
N ALA A 827 20.85 19.93 -10.57
CA ALA A 827 20.37 18.56 -10.71
C ALA A 827 20.27 18.11 -12.18
N ALA A 828 19.74 18.96 -13.07
CA ALA A 828 19.63 18.68 -14.50
C ALA A 828 21.00 18.41 -15.15
N LYS A 829 22.01 19.28 -14.90
CA LYS A 829 23.39 19.06 -15.37
C LYS A 829 23.96 17.71 -14.93
N LYS A 830 23.85 17.42 -13.62
CA LYS A 830 24.35 16.18 -13.00
C LYS A 830 23.67 14.95 -13.61
N ALA A 831 22.35 14.99 -13.78
CA ALA A 831 21.59 13.89 -14.36
C ALA A 831 21.92 13.67 -15.85
N PHE A 832 22.05 14.74 -16.62
CA PHE A 832 22.41 14.70 -18.05
C PHE A 832 23.80 14.09 -18.27
N GLU A 833 24.81 14.54 -17.52
CA GLU A 833 26.17 13.99 -17.59
C GLU A 833 26.26 12.51 -17.21
N ILE A 834 25.41 12.04 -16.29
CA ILE A 834 25.30 10.61 -15.95
C ILE A 834 24.56 9.85 -17.06
N GLY A 835 23.45 10.39 -17.55
CA GLY A 835 22.61 9.80 -18.60
C GLY A 835 23.38 9.59 -19.90
N LYS A 836 24.07 10.63 -20.37
CA LYS A 836 24.98 10.60 -21.53
C LYS A 836 26.03 9.50 -21.41
N LYS A 837 26.78 9.45 -20.30
CA LYS A 837 27.83 8.42 -20.08
C LYS A 837 27.26 7.01 -19.93
N THR A 838 26.03 6.89 -19.42
CA THR A 838 25.34 5.59 -19.29
C THR A 838 24.82 5.11 -20.64
N GLU A 839 24.26 6.00 -21.45
CA GLU A 839 23.81 5.73 -22.82
C GLU A 839 25.00 5.29 -23.69
N MET A 840 26.09 6.07 -23.75
CA MET A 840 27.26 5.76 -24.59
C MET A 840 27.86 4.40 -24.25
N ARG A 841 27.92 4.07 -22.95
CA ARG A 841 28.45 2.79 -22.45
C ARG A 841 27.56 1.59 -22.80
N ILE A 842 26.25 1.78 -22.95
CA ILE A 842 25.28 0.70 -23.13
C ILE A 842 24.95 0.46 -24.60
N PHE A 843 24.87 1.51 -25.41
CA PHE A 843 24.59 1.40 -26.84
C PHE A 843 25.86 1.29 -27.71
N GLY A 844 27.03 1.66 -27.18
CA GLY A 844 28.32 1.40 -27.83
C GLY A 844 28.45 2.18 -29.14
N SER A 845 28.45 1.50 -30.28
CA SER A 845 28.39 2.10 -31.61
C SER A 845 27.08 2.85 -31.86
N ASP A 846 25.96 2.33 -31.33
CA ASP A 846 24.60 2.74 -31.69
C ASP A 846 24.11 3.93 -30.82
N SER A 847 25.05 4.56 -30.11
CA SER A 847 24.82 5.72 -29.24
C SER A 847 24.48 6.97 -30.04
N TYR A 848 23.47 7.71 -29.59
CA TYR A 848 23.10 9.02 -30.11
C TYR A 848 24.27 10.02 -30.15
N TRP A 849 25.30 9.80 -29.31
CA TRP A 849 26.47 10.68 -29.19
C TRP A 849 27.60 10.35 -30.16
N ASN A 850 27.48 9.31 -30.99
CA ASN A 850 28.43 9.00 -32.05
C ASN A 850 27.97 9.57 -33.41
N ASP A 851 26.66 9.65 -33.63
CA ASP A 851 26.03 10.11 -34.88
C ASP A 851 25.87 11.65 -34.94
N LYS A 852 26.63 12.40 -34.12
CA LYS A 852 26.48 13.84 -33.88
C LYS A 852 27.80 14.59 -33.81
#